data_AF-A0A8H3UG72-F1
#
_entry.id   AF-A0A8H3UG72-F1
#
_cell.length_a   1.000
_cell.length_b   1.000
_cell.length_c   1.000
_cell.angle_alpha   90.00
_cell.angle_beta   90.00
_cell.angle_gamma   90.00
#
_symmetry.space_group_name_H-M   'P 1'
#
loop_
_entity.id
_entity.type
_entity.pdbx_description
1 polymer ?
#
loop_
_entity_poly.entity_id
_entity_poly.type
_entity_poly.pdbx_seq_one_letter_code
_entity_poly.pdbx_strand_id
1 'polypeptide(L)'
;MVHIQDEHGAKYLEPHWGYVNRVKPCVNDNGTCAYLDLVYHMHDLSMLYTFIFWAVVGGILAIWLAIRLLAPRPPYSTINDGEAGQRKQKAGIVYRSYRALAASRRRWLLPEGIPSIFGHSSRLQVLILAVLLGYLLIFSLVGVGYKTWITPVKGLKGVYNTRTGFGPWGDRVGALAYALTPFTVALATRESLLSLITGVPYQHFNFLHRWTGRIIYVQSALHTLAWTVVEGKLYQPQPKVFKSFIKQQYMIFGCVALGFVTFLFVFSLRPVIRLTGYEFFRKSHYIVALLYIGACWGHWYQLSCWMIASFILFGLDRGMRLIRTALIHVGKKDPAQGFGFRSAVATISTFTDGDATVLALDFEFPHAPWKTGQHFYLTFPELSIWQSHPMTPVSLPTPGRLQTHRYIIRARNGETGRLARLAAQKLADNGGNPVTTTVILNGPHGGGVLPSTLTTHPTNILAVAGGTGISFALPIIKEALQSPTGGSTELIWIIRKTSNLAWIAKDLSHLRSLLLQNNKTTDLAIKIYITRDTPSSSTENLPTKYEKSTYDADEKEISTTTTTTTTTTTNTNISLTDLTSPLPNFSIEYLTDHHPNLNHPDGTGAIEQWLARGAMRGGTNHVFASGPSGMGRDLRVAIAGRNDGARVFRGDGRSDVGFYWDDRFS
;
A
#
# COMPACT_ATOMS: atom_id res chain seq x y z
N MET A 1 -32.76 28.30 -8.79
CA MET A 1 -31.50 29.07 -8.86
C MET A 1 -31.87 30.38 -9.52
N VAL A 2 -31.81 31.52 -8.83
CA VAL A 2 -32.07 32.81 -9.49
C VAL A 2 -30.78 33.15 -10.23
N HIS A 3 -30.63 32.59 -11.42
CA HIS A 3 -29.52 32.93 -12.29
C HIS A 3 -29.65 34.42 -12.65
N ILE A 4 -28.53 35.12 -12.84
CA ILE A 4 -28.50 36.52 -13.30
C ILE A 4 -29.11 36.71 -14.71
N GLN A 5 -29.63 35.64 -15.30
CA GLN A 5 -30.22 35.56 -16.62
C GLN A 5 -31.74 35.61 -16.52
N ASP A 6 -32.36 36.26 -17.49
CA ASP A 6 -33.82 36.34 -17.62
C ASP A 6 -34.29 35.24 -18.58
N GLU A 7 -34.73 34.11 -18.03
CA GLU A 7 -35.14 32.94 -18.83
C GLU A 7 -36.42 33.21 -19.64
N HIS A 8 -37.27 34.15 -19.21
CA HIS A 8 -38.52 34.46 -19.90
C HIS A 8 -38.33 35.34 -21.14
N GLY A 9 -37.20 36.05 -21.23
CA GLY A 9 -36.79 36.84 -22.40
C GLY A 9 -35.88 36.09 -23.39
N ALA A 10 -35.67 34.77 -23.20
CA ALA A 10 -34.72 34.00 -24.00
C ALA A 10 -35.22 33.79 -25.44
N LYS A 11 -34.38 34.14 -26.42
CA LYS A 11 -34.62 33.76 -27.84
C LYS A 11 -34.22 32.31 -28.08
N TYR A 12 -33.12 31.87 -27.45
CA TYR A 12 -32.69 30.47 -27.41
C TYR A 12 -31.77 30.23 -26.19
N LEU A 13 -31.61 28.95 -25.84
CA LEU A 13 -30.72 28.48 -24.78
C LEU A 13 -29.48 27.80 -25.39
N GLU A 14 -28.31 28.31 -25.10
CA GLU A 14 -27.02 27.74 -25.51
C GLU A 14 -26.54 26.75 -24.43
N PRO A 15 -26.35 25.46 -24.76
CA PRO A 15 -25.99 24.45 -23.77
C PRO A 15 -24.51 24.49 -23.39
N HIS A 16 -24.22 24.28 -22.11
CA HIS A 16 -22.85 24.20 -21.57
C HIS A 16 -22.71 22.97 -20.68
N TRP A 17 -21.65 22.19 -20.88
CA TRP A 17 -21.47 20.95 -20.12
C TRP A 17 -21.21 21.24 -18.65
N GLY A 18 -21.90 20.56 -17.74
CA GLY A 18 -21.63 20.69 -16.30
C GLY A 18 -22.05 22.04 -15.70
N TYR A 19 -22.81 22.85 -16.44
CA TYR A 19 -23.39 24.12 -16.01
C TYR A 19 -24.86 24.23 -16.43
N VAL A 20 -25.53 25.28 -15.97
CA VAL A 20 -26.85 25.63 -16.52
C VAL A 20 -26.71 26.25 -17.91
N ASN A 21 -27.74 26.13 -18.75
CA ASN A 21 -27.73 26.71 -20.09
C ASN A 21 -27.59 28.24 -20.06
N ARG A 22 -27.07 28.80 -21.14
CA ARG A 22 -26.87 30.23 -21.32
C ARG A 22 -28.02 30.84 -22.12
N VAL A 23 -28.68 31.86 -21.56
CA VAL A 23 -29.72 32.63 -22.26
C VAL A 23 -29.09 33.59 -23.28
N LYS A 24 -29.57 33.54 -24.53
CA LYS A 24 -29.16 34.44 -25.62
C LYS A 24 -30.38 35.05 -26.34
N PRO A 25 -30.29 36.31 -26.81
CA PRO A 25 -29.23 37.28 -26.53
C PRO A 25 -29.28 37.75 -25.06
N CYS A 26 -28.15 38.26 -24.54
CA CYS A 26 -28.13 38.84 -23.20
C CYS A 26 -28.82 40.21 -23.22
N VAL A 27 -29.82 40.39 -22.36
CA VAL A 27 -30.64 41.62 -22.27
C VAL A 27 -30.26 42.54 -21.10
N ASN A 28 -29.18 42.20 -20.37
CA ASN A 28 -28.66 43.01 -19.27
C ASN A 28 -27.76 44.14 -19.80
N ASP A 29 -27.17 44.95 -18.91
CA ASP A 29 -26.20 45.97 -19.30
C ASP A 29 -24.93 45.35 -19.92
N ASN A 30 -24.22 46.13 -20.74
CA ASN A 30 -23.02 45.68 -21.45
C ASN A 30 -21.95 45.07 -20.52
N GLY A 31 -21.79 45.60 -19.32
CA GLY A 31 -20.84 45.09 -18.33
C GLY A 31 -21.25 43.73 -17.78
N THR A 32 -22.52 43.57 -17.43
CA THR A 32 -23.08 42.29 -16.98
C THR A 32 -23.05 41.24 -18.09
N CYS A 33 -23.38 41.59 -19.32
CA CYS A 33 -23.31 40.68 -20.45
C CYS A 33 -21.87 40.23 -20.72
N ALA A 34 -20.91 41.15 -20.79
CA ALA A 34 -19.49 40.81 -20.96
C ALA A 34 -18.94 39.92 -19.83
N TYR A 35 -19.37 40.14 -18.59
CA TYR A 35 -19.03 39.27 -17.47
C TYR A 35 -19.64 37.87 -17.62
N LEU A 36 -20.91 37.78 -18.06
CA LEU A 36 -21.56 36.49 -18.33
C LEU A 36 -20.85 35.73 -19.44
N ASP A 37 -20.43 36.40 -20.52
CA ASP A 37 -19.58 35.78 -21.56
C ASP A 37 -18.31 35.16 -20.96
N LEU A 38 -17.65 35.88 -20.04
CA LEU A 38 -16.47 35.36 -19.36
C LEU A 38 -16.79 34.15 -18.47
N VAL A 39 -17.83 34.21 -17.64
CA VAL A 39 -18.19 33.12 -16.70
C VAL A 39 -18.38 31.82 -17.45
N TYR A 40 -19.18 31.86 -18.52
CA TYR A 40 -19.47 30.67 -19.32
C TYR A 40 -18.24 30.15 -20.08
N HIS A 41 -17.47 31.05 -20.71
CA HIS A 41 -16.22 30.66 -21.36
C HIS A 41 -15.22 30.02 -20.39
N MET A 42 -15.05 30.62 -19.20
CA MET A 42 -14.15 30.08 -18.18
C MET A 42 -14.64 28.75 -17.61
N HIS A 43 -15.95 28.54 -17.51
CA HIS A 43 -16.55 27.27 -17.12
C HIS A 43 -16.27 26.19 -18.17
N ASP A 44 -16.49 26.48 -19.46
CA ASP A 44 -16.19 25.54 -20.55
C ASP A 44 -14.71 25.14 -20.55
N LEU A 45 -13.80 26.10 -20.35
CA LEU A 45 -12.38 25.81 -20.16
C LEU A 45 -12.12 24.93 -18.94
N SER A 46 -12.82 25.18 -17.83
CA SER A 46 -12.68 24.37 -16.61
C SER A 46 -13.08 22.92 -16.89
N MET A 47 -14.19 22.69 -17.60
CA MET A 47 -14.61 21.35 -18.00
C MET A 47 -13.61 20.70 -18.95
N LEU A 48 -13.14 21.42 -19.97
CA LEU A 48 -12.09 20.94 -20.86
C LEU A 48 -10.86 20.48 -20.08
N TYR A 49 -10.41 21.24 -19.07
CA TYR A 49 -9.26 20.89 -18.24
C TYR A 49 -9.50 19.64 -17.38
N THR A 50 -10.71 19.44 -16.86
CA THR A 50 -11.07 18.20 -16.15
C THR A 50 -11.03 16.98 -17.07
N PHE A 51 -11.46 17.11 -18.33
CA PHE A 51 -11.39 16.03 -19.31
C PHE A 51 -9.97 15.76 -19.79
N ILE A 52 -9.17 16.80 -20.04
CA ILE A 52 -7.75 16.68 -20.35
C ILE A 52 -7.02 15.95 -19.23
N PHE A 53 -7.33 16.27 -17.96
CA PHE A 53 -6.73 15.57 -16.82
C PHE A 53 -6.97 14.05 -16.90
N TRP A 54 -8.21 13.62 -17.14
CA TRP A 54 -8.53 12.19 -17.27
C TRP A 54 -7.95 11.55 -18.54
N ALA A 55 -7.89 12.29 -19.66
CA ALA A 55 -7.23 11.83 -20.88
C ALA A 55 -5.73 11.63 -20.66
N VAL A 56 -5.06 12.52 -19.94
CA VAL A 56 -3.64 12.39 -19.56
C VAL A 56 -3.42 11.20 -18.65
N VAL A 57 -4.27 11.02 -17.61
CA VAL A 57 -4.21 9.83 -16.73
C VAL A 57 -4.38 8.55 -17.54
N GLY A 58 -5.38 8.49 -18.42
CA GLY A 58 -5.63 7.33 -19.30
C GLY A 58 -4.47 7.06 -20.25
N GLY A 59 -3.91 8.10 -20.87
CA GLY A 59 -2.75 8.01 -21.76
C GLY A 59 -1.49 7.49 -21.05
N ILE A 60 -1.19 7.99 -19.85
CA ILE A 60 -0.08 7.51 -19.02
C ILE A 60 -0.25 6.02 -18.72
N LEU A 61 -1.46 5.61 -18.32
CA LEU A 61 -1.77 4.20 -18.03
C LEU A 61 -1.64 3.30 -19.27
N ALA A 62 -2.10 3.76 -20.43
CA ALA A 62 -2.00 3.04 -21.69
C ALA A 62 -0.54 2.87 -22.14
N ILE A 63 0.27 3.92 -22.05
CA ILE A 63 1.72 3.88 -22.32
C ILE A 63 2.40 2.89 -21.38
N TRP A 64 2.06 2.94 -20.09
CA TRP A 64 2.65 2.04 -19.10
C TRP A 64 2.29 0.58 -19.35
N LEU A 65 1.04 0.30 -19.72
CA LEU A 65 0.60 -1.02 -20.14
C LEU A 65 1.37 -1.51 -21.38
N ALA A 66 1.53 -0.66 -22.39
CA ALA A 66 2.30 -0.98 -23.58
C ALA A 66 3.76 -1.30 -23.25
N ILE A 67 4.42 -0.49 -22.41
CA ILE A 67 5.79 -0.75 -21.94
C ILE A 67 5.88 -2.11 -21.25
N ARG A 68 4.89 -2.49 -20.45
CA ARG A 68 4.88 -3.78 -19.74
C ARG A 68 4.67 -4.96 -20.69
N LEU A 69 3.76 -4.85 -21.64
CA LEU A 69 3.44 -5.91 -22.59
C LEU A 69 4.56 -6.10 -23.63
N LEU A 70 5.23 -5.02 -24.01
CA LEU A 70 6.31 -5.00 -24.99
C LEU A 70 7.71 -5.05 -24.34
N ALA A 71 7.79 -5.21 -23.02
CA ALA A 71 9.07 -5.23 -22.32
C ALA A 71 9.98 -6.34 -22.89
N PRO A 72 11.23 -6.02 -23.29
CA PRO A 72 12.10 -6.99 -23.91
C PRO A 72 12.43 -8.12 -22.93
N ARG A 73 12.25 -9.36 -23.37
CA ARG A 73 12.59 -10.55 -22.58
C ARG A 73 14.10 -10.77 -22.58
N PRO A 74 14.67 -11.34 -21.51
CA PRO A 74 16.06 -11.77 -21.54
C PRO A 74 16.27 -12.79 -22.67
N PRO A 75 17.44 -12.79 -23.33
CA PRO A 75 17.80 -13.82 -24.29
C PRO A 75 17.84 -15.17 -23.57
N TYR A 76 17.17 -16.18 -24.14
CA TYR A 76 17.06 -17.51 -23.55
C TYR A 76 18.44 -18.14 -23.35
N SER A 77 18.75 -18.57 -22.12
CA SER A 77 19.93 -19.39 -21.86
C SER A 77 19.56 -20.87 -22.04
N THR A 78 20.00 -21.50 -23.14
CA THR A 78 20.01 -22.96 -23.23
C THR A 78 21.03 -23.50 -22.23
N ILE A 79 20.56 -24.28 -21.26
CA ILE A 79 21.43 -25.12 -20.44
C ILE A 79 21.83 -26.29 -21.34
N ASN A 80 23.04 -26.27 -21.90
CA ASN A 80 23.61 -27.47 -22.50
C ASN A 80 24.22 -28.29 -21.37
N ASP A 81 23.60 -29.44 -21.08
CA ASP A 81 24.18 -30.49 -20.26
C ASP A 81 25.32 -31.13 -21.05
N GLY A 82 26.55 -30.65 -20.83
CA GLY A 82 27.74 -31.19 -21.46
C GLY A 82 28.76 -30.10 -21.77
N GLU A 83 29.85 -30.12 -21.01
CA GLU A 83 31.10 -29.39 -21.22
C GLU A 83 31.10 -27.85 -21.02
N ALA A 84 32.18 -27.42 -20.39
CA ALA A 84 32.41 -26.08 -19.90
C ALA A 84 32.40 -25.04 -21.03
N GLY A 85 31.36 -24.21 -21.07
CA GLY A 85 31.35 -23.05 -21.95
C GLY A 85 29.97 -22.40 -22.08
N GLN A 86 29.55 -21.61 -21.08
CA GLN A 86 28.43 -20.68 -21.26
C GLN A 86 28.81 -19.67 -22.36
N ARG A 87 28.41 -19.94 -23.61
CA ARG A 87 28.50 -18.96 -24.70
C ARG A 87 27.45 -17.89 -24.44
N LYS A 88 27.80 -16.86 -23.67
CA LYS A 88 26.93 -15.70 -23.39
C LYS A 88 26.55 -15.03 -24.70
N GLN A 89 25.38 -15.35 -25.24
CA GLN A 89 24.82 -14.64 -26.38
C GLN A 89 24.66 -13.17 -25.97
N LYS A 90 25.33 -12.25 -26.66
CA LYS A 90 25.27 -10.82 -26.32
C LYS A 90 23.84 -10.35 -26.47
N ALA A 91 23.24 -9.90 -25.37
CA ALA A 91 21.88 -9.37 -25.38
C ALA A 91 21.77 -8.19 -26.37
N GLY A 92 20.64 -8.13 -27.08
CA GLY A 92 20.38 -7.06 -28.05
C GLY A 92 20.40 -5.67 -27.41
N ILE A 93 20.69 -4.65 -28.23
CA ILE A 93 20.81 -3.25 -27.79
C ILE A 93 19.54 -2.79 -27.06
N VAL A 94 18.35 -3.15 -27.57
CA VAL A 94 17.05 -2.78 -26.96
C VAL A 94 16.92 -3.30 -25.52
N TYR A 95 17.24 -4.58 -25.27
CA TYR A 95 17.20 -5.16 -23.93
C TYR A 95 18.19 -4.47 -22.99
N ARG A 96 19.42 -4.25 -23.46
CA ARG A 96 20.48 -3.59 -22.67
C ARG A 96 20.08 -2.15 -22.32
N SER A 97 19.52 -1.40 -23.26
CA SER A 97 18.99 -0.04 -23.02
C SER A 97 17.85 -0.06 -22.01
N TYR A 98 16.91 -0.98 -22.14
CA TYR A 98 15.79 -1.12 -21.20
C TYR A 98 16.27 -1.39 -19.77
N ARG A 99 17.22 -2.32 -19.59
CA ARG A 99 17.82 -2.62 -18.28
C ARG A 99 18.65 -1.46 -17.74
N ALA A 100 19.41 -0.78 -18.59
CA ALA A 100 20.20 0.39 -18.23
C ALA A 100 19.32 1.56 -17.73
N LEU A 101 18.18 1.80 -18.38
CA LEU A 101 17.20 2.78 -17.94
C LEU A 101 16.55 2.37 -16.61
N ALA A 102 16.20 1.09 -16.46
CA ALA A 102 15.64 0.57 -15.20
C ALA A 102 16.63 0.72 -14.03
N ALA A 103 17.92 0.41 -14.24
CA ALA A 103 18.98 0.59 -13.24
C ALA A 103 19.21 2.08 -12.92
N SER A 104 19.28 2.94 -13.93
CA SER A 104 19.40 4.39 -13.73
C SER A 104 18.23 4.96 -12.92
N ARG A 105 17.01 4.51 -13.21
CA ARG A 105 15.81 4.89 -12.44
C ARG A 105 15.93 4.46 -10.98
N ARG A 106 16.40 3.24 -10.70
CA ARG A 106 16.62 2.78 -9.32
C ARG A 106 17.69 3.61 -8.62
N ARG A 107 18.81 3.91 -9.27
CA ARG A 107 19.89 4.74 -8.70
C ARG A 107 19.38 6.09 -8.20
N TRP A 108 18.57 6.78 -8.99
CA TRP A 108 18.19 8.17 -8.69
C TRP A 108 16.86 8.32 -7.98
N LEU A 109 15.88 7.45 -8.28
CA LEU A 109 14.50 7.62 -7.83
C LEU A 109 14.05 6.63 -6.73
N LEU A 110 14.83 5.58 -6.45
CA LEU A 110 14.52 4.62 -5.38
C LEU A 110 14.73 5.19 -3.96
N PRO A 111 15.78 6.01 -3.68
CA PRO A 111 15.97 6.58 -2.35
C PRO A 111 14.78 7.40 -1.88
N GLU A 112 14.69 7.61 -0.57
CA GLU A 112 13.64 8.46 0.02
C GLU A 112 13.81 9.92 -0.43
N GLY A 113 12.68 10.62 -0.56
CA GLY A 113 12.63 12.04 -0.94
C GLY A 113 12.97 12.95 0.23
N ILE A 114 11.96 13.58 0.82
CA ILE A 114 12.09 14.45 2.00
C ILE A 114 11.34 13.78 3.17
N PRO A 115 12.02 12.98 4.02
CA PRO A 115 11.36 12.16 5.03
C PRO A 115 10.56 12.94 6.07
N SER A 116 10.96 14.17 6.38
CA SER A 116 10.27 15.04 7.34
C SER A 116 8.84 15.40 6.91
N ILE A 117 8.61 15.54 5.60
CA ILE A 117 7.31 15.95 5.03
C ILE A 117 6.55 14.74 4.47
N PHE A 118 7.23 13.90 3.71
CA PHE A 118 6.60 12.83 2.94
C PHE A 118 6.70 11.45 3.61
N GLY A 119 7.41 11.33 4.74
CA GLY A 119 7.68 10.05 5.38
C GLY A 119 8.57 9.16 4.50
N HIS A 120 8.36 7.84 4.55
CA HIS A 120 9.17 6.82 3.87
C HIS A 120 8.88 6.67 2.36
N SER A 121 8.53 7.77 1.69
CA SER A 121 8.19 7.79 0.28
C SER A 121 9.42 7.99 -0.60
N SER A 122 9.46 7.25 -1.72
CA SER A 122 10.56 7.34 -2.68
C SER A 122 10.56 8.68 -3.42
N ARG A 123 11.71 9.09 -3.93
CA ARG A 123 11.84 10.27 -4.80
C ARG A 123 10.93 10.19 -6.03
N LEU A 124 10.68 8.98 -6.57
CA LEU A 124 9.71 8.79 -7.65
C LEU A 124 8.30 9.24 -7.24
N GLN A 125 7.83 8.82 -6.06
CA GLN A 125 6.50 9.20 -5.57
C GLN A 125 6.38 10.71 -5.37
N VAL A 126 7.41 11.33 -4.79
CA VAL A 126 7.47 12.79 -4.59
C VAL A 126 7.49 13.53 -5.92
N LEU A 127 8.26 13.05 -6.92
CA LEU A 127 8.29 13.63 -8.26
C LEU A 127 6.92 13.56 -8.94
N ILE A 128 6.22 12.42 -8.87
CA ILE A 128 4.88 12.26 -9.43
C ILE A 128 3.90 13.26 -8.78
N LEU A 129 3.98 13.43 -7.47
CA LEU A 129 3.17 14.42 -6.76
C LEU A 129 3.52 15.86 -7.18
N ALA A 130 4.81 16.19 -7.32
CA ALA A 130 5.25 17.52 -7.75
C ALA A 130 4.75 17.85 -9.16
N VAL A 131 4.81 16.88 -10.09
CA VAL A 131 4.27 17.03 -11.45
C VAL A 131 2.75 17.25 -11.41
N LEU A 132 2.03 16.49 -10.59
CA LEU A 132 0.58 16.65 -10.43
C LEU A 132 0.22 18.04 -9.85
N LEU A 133 0.95 18.52 -8.84
CA LEU A 133 0.75 19.85 -8.27
C LEU A 133 1.04 20.96 -9.29
N GLY A 134 2.13 20.83 -10.06
CA GLY A 134 2.46 21.76 -11.14
C GLY A 134 1.37 21.80 -12.21
N TYR A 135 0.89 20.63 -12.65
CA TYR A 135 -0.24 20.51 -13.57
C TYR A 135 -1.48 21.24 -13.03
N LEU A 136 -1.92 20.92 -11.82
CA LEU A 136 -3.12 21.50 -11.24
C LEU A 136 -2.99 23.01 -11.03
N LEU A 137 -1.81 23.49 -10.63
CA LEU A 137 -1.55 24.93 -10.48
C LEU A 137 -1.68 25.67 -11.82
N ILE A 138 -1.05 25.15 -12.87
CA ILE A 138 -1.12 25.74 -14.22
C ILE A 138 -2.58 25.81 -14.69
N PHE A 139 -3.30 24.69 -14.65
CA PHE A 139 -4.69 24.63 -15.12
C PHE A 139 -5.66 25.42 -14.22
N SER A 140 -5.33 25.66 -12.96
CA SER A 140 -6.11 26.56 -12.09
C SER A 140 -5.99 28.03 -12.49
N LEU A 141 -4.92 28.44 -13.18
CA LEU A 141 -4.60 29.85 -13.47
C LEU A 141 -4.72 30.22 -14.96
N VAL A 142 -4.39 29.31 -15.87
CA VAL A 142 -4.39 29.58 -17.32
C VAL A 142 -5.82 29.80 -17.83
N GLY A 143 -6.09 30.90 -18.53
CA GLY A 143 -7.42 31.19 -19.07
C GLY A 143 -8.40 31.76 -18.04
N VAL A 144 -7.89 32.42 -16.99
CA VAL A 144 -8.68 33.26 -16.09
C VAL A 144 -8.74 34.70 -16.63
N GLY A 145 -9.93 35.30 -16.67
CA GLY A 145 -10.09 36.72 -16.99
C GLY A 145 -9.91 37.60 -15.76
N TYR A 146 -8.85 38.41 -15.72
CA TYR A 146 -8.52 39.27 -14.57
C TYR A 146 -9.17 40.66 -14.58
N LYS A 147 -10.05 40.92 -15.55
CA LYS A 147 -10.77 42.20 -15.66
C LYS A 147 -11.78 42.34 -14.51
N THR A 148 -12.03 43.59 -14.12
CA THR A 148 -13.07 43.96 -13.15
C THR A 148 -14.18 44.72 -13.87
N TRP A 149 -15.44 44.40 -13.54
CA TRP A 149 -16.63 45.08 -14.02
C TRP A 149 -17.42 45.63 -12.85
N ILE A 150 -17.83 46.89 -12.95
CA ILE A 150 -18.78 47.51 -12.01
C ILE A 150 -20.12 47.56 -12.71
N THR A 151 -21.09 46.78 -12.23
CA THR A 151 -22.40 46.61 -12.89
C THR A 151 -23.53 47.04 -11.96
N PRO A 152 -24.52 47.82 -12.44
CA PRO A 152 -25.64 48.26 -11.61
C PRO A 152 -26.50 47.09 -11.12
N VAL A 153 -27.12 47.22 -9.95
CA VAL A 153 -28.09 46.24 -9.44
C VAL A 153 -29.49 46.54 -10.01
N LYS A 154 -30.12 45.55 -10.63
CA LYS A 154 -31.47 45.70 -11.23
C LYS A 154 -32.47 46.19 -10.17
N GLY A 155 -33.12 47.32 -10.45
CA GLY A 155 -34.14 47.91 -9.58
C GLY A 155 -33.63 48.76 -8.40
N LEU A 156 -32.31 48.94 -8.23
CA LEU A 156 -31.74 49.76 -7.16
C LEU A 156 -30.78 50.82 -7.71
N LYS A 157 -31.18 52.10 -7.63
CA LYS A 157 -30.34 53.22 -8.08
C LYS A 157 -29.14 53.40 -7.14
N GLY A 158 -27.96 53.64 -7.69
CA GLY A 158 -26.73 53.92 -6.92
C GLY A 158 -26.09 52.69 -6.25
N VAL A 159 -26.63 51.49 -6.45
CA VAL A 159 -26.09 50.24 -5.91
C VAL A 159 -25.44 49.43 -7.03
N TYR A 160 -24.20 49.00 -6.81
CA TYR A 160 -23.39 48.31 -7.83
C TYR A 160 -22.79 47.01 -7.31
N ASN A 161 -22.68 46.02 -8.19
CA ASN A 161 -21.88 44.83 -7.97
C ASN A 161 -20.47 45.04 -8.51
N THR A 162 -19.47 44.53 -7.80
CA THR A 162 -18.10 44.35 -8.31
C THR A 162 -17.96 42.93 -8.83
N ARG A 163 -17.75 42.75 -10.13
CA ARG A 163 -17.59 41.44 -10.77
C ARG A 163 -16.16 41.26 -11.23
N THR A 164 -15.57 40.11 -10.94
CA THR A 164 -14.16 39.80 -11.28
C THR A 164 -14.06 38.33 -11.69
N GLY A 165 -12.94 37.94 -12.30
CA GLY A 165 -12.65 36.52 -12.58
C GLY A 165 -12.53 35.63 -11.34
N PHE A 166 -12.61 36.18 -10.12
CA PHE A 166 -12.42 35.42 -8.88
C PHE A 166 -13.54 34.39 -8.63
N GLY A 167 -14.80 34.71 -8.99
CA GLY A 167 -15.91 33.75 -8.91
C GLY A 167 -15.71 32.56 -9.86
N PRO A 168 -15.56 32.79 -11.17
CA PRO A 168 -15.24 31.73 -12.14
C PRO A 168 -13.96 30.96 -11.84
N TRP A 169 -12.94 31.60 -11.25
CA TRP A 169 -11.75 30.90 -10.74
C TRP A 169 -12.10 29.97 -9.57
N GLY A 170 -12.97 30.41 -8.66
CA GLY A 170 -13.55 29.57 -7.61
C GLY A 170 -14.24 28.34 -8.17
N ASP A 171 -15.07 28.49 -9.19
CA ASP A 171 -15.73 27.36 -9.89
C ASP A 171 -14.70 26.41 -10.51
N ARG A 172 -13.63 26.93 -11.10
CA ARG A 172 -12.58 26.11 -11.69
C ARG A 172 -11.88 25.21 -10.68
N VAL A 173 -11.45 25.74 -9.54
CA VAL A 173 -10.81 24.92 -8.51
C VAL A 173 -11.80 23.93 -7.90
N GLY A 174 -13.09 24.27 -7.83
CA GLY A 174 -14.17 23.35 -7.48
C GLY A 174 -14.34 22.20 -8.49
N ALA A 175 -14.38 22.51 -9.79
CA ALA A 175 -14.49 21.51 -10.86
C ALA A 175 -13.30 20.55 -10.88
N LEU A 176 -12.07 21.07 -10.69
CA LEU A 176 -10.87 20.24 -10.54
C LEU A 176 -10.95 19.34 -9.31
N ALA A 177 -11.46 19.83 -8.18
CA ALA A 177 -11.67 19.01 -6.99
C ALA A 177 -12.67 17.88 -7.25
N TYR A 178 -13.79 18.16 -7.93
CA TYR A 178 -14.77 17.15 -8.35
C TYR A 178 -14.13 16.08 -9.24
N ALA A 179 -13.34 16.48 -10.23
CA ALA A 179 -12.66 15.55 -11.14
C ALA A 179 -11.59 14.70 -10.45
N LEU A 180 -10.95 15.21 -9.39
CA LEU A 180 -9.98 14.48 -8.58
C LEU A 180 -10.61 13.48 -7.61
N THR A 181 -11.89 13.62 -7.27
CA THR A 181 -12.59 12.71 -6.35
C THR A 181 -12.58 11.24 -6.83
N PRO A 182 -13.02 10.90 -8.06
CA PRO A 182 -12.96 9.52 -8.54
C PRO A 182 -11.52 9.00 -8.65
N PHE A 183 -10.57 9.86 -9.00
CA PHE A 183 -9.14 9.50 -9.05
C PHE A 183 -8.61 9.13 -7.65
N THR A 184 -8.95 9.92 -6.64
CA THR A 184 -8.58 9.67 -5.24
C THR A 184 -9.20 8.37 -4.71
N VAL A 185 -10.43 8.04 -5.11
CA VAL A 185 -11.07 6.76 -4.78
C VAL A 185 -10.33 5.60 -5.47
N ALA A 186 -10.03 5.71 -6.77
CA ALA A 186 -9.31 4.69 -7.53
C ALA A 186 -7.96 4.32 -6.88
N LEU A 187 -7.22 5.32 -6.41
CA LEU A 187 -5.92 5.18 -5.74
C LEU A 187 -5.97 4.43 -4.39
N ALA A 188 -7.14 4.30 -3.76
CA ALA A 188 -7.31 3.63 -2.46
C ALA A 188 -7.91 2.21 -2.56
N THR A 189 -8.31 1.78 -3.75
CA THR A 189 -8.92 0.47 -3.96
C THR A 189 -7.90 -0.67 -3.74
N ARG A 190 -8.36 -1.80 -3.16
CA ARG A 190 -7.54 -3.01 -3.01
C ARG A 190 -7.69 -3.91 -4.23
N GLU A 191 -8.91 -3.99 -4.77
CA GLU A 191 -9.18 -4.57 -6.08
C GLU A 191 -8.84 -3.54 -7.16
N SER A 192 -7.54 -3.22 -7.23
CA SER A 192 -7.06 -2.05 -7.95
C SER A 192 -6.86 -2.36 -9.43
N LEU A 193 -7.68 -1.74 -10.29
CA LEU A 193 -7.45 -1.72 -11.73
C LEU A 193 -6.08 -1.09 -12.06
N LEU A 194 -5.66 -0.10 -11.27
CA LEU A 194 -4.34 0.50 -11.40
C LEU A 194 -3.24 -0.54 -11.17
N SER A 195 -3.37 -1.42 -10.17
CA SER A 195 -2.41 -2.51 -9.97
C SER A 195 -2.45 -3.54 -11.10
N LEU A 196 -3.60 -3.81 -11.70
CA LEU A 196 -3.68 -4.72 -12.86
C LEU A 196 -2.94 -4.17 -14.07
N ILE A 197 -3.18 -2.90 -14.39
CA ILE A 197 -2.54 -2.20 -15.52
C ILE A 197 -1.03 -2.03 -15.24
N THR A 198 -0.71 -1.46 -14.08
CA THR A 198 0.65 -1.05 -13.75
C THR A 198 1.49 -2.13 -13.08
N GLY A 199 0.95 -3.29 -12.69
CA GLY A 199 1.72 -4.27 -11.90
C GLY A 199 2.30 -3.75 -10.57
N VAL A 200 2.04 -2.49 -10.19
CA VAL A 200 2.49 -1.90 -8.94
C VAL A 200 1.51 -2.30 -7.85
N PRO A 201 1.97 -2.82 -6.69
CA PRO A 201 1.10 -3.14 -5.57
C PRO A 201 0.25 -1.94 -5.14
N TYR A 202 -1.04 -2.17 -4.88
CA TYR A 202 -2.01 -1.10 -4.62
C TYR A 202 -1.60 -0.21 -3.43
N GLN A 203 -0.87 -0.76 -2.47
CA GLN A 203 -0.39 -0.05 -1.29
C GLN A 203 0.47 1.16 -1.65
N HIS A 204 1.21 1.12 -2.75
CA HIS A 204 2.04 2.24 -3.18
C HIS A 204 1.23 3.43 -3.68
N PHE A 205 -0.02 3.23 -4.12
CA PHE A 205 -0.94 4.30 -4.52
C PHE A 205 -1.51 5.06 -3.33
N ASN A 206 -1.51 4.47 -2.13
CA ASN A 206 -1.99 5.14 -0.92
C ASN A 206 -1.23 6.44 -0.63
N PHE A 207 0.03 6.55 -1.07
CA PHE A 207 0.74 7.82 -1.01
C PHE A 207 -0.01 8.91 -1.78
N LEU A 208 -0.34 8.65 -3.05
CA LEU A 208 -1.06 9.61 -3.88
C LEU A 208 -2.48 9.84 -3.36
N HIS A 209 -3.21 8.79 -2.94
CA HIS A 209 -4.54 8.95 -2.33
C HIS A 209 -4.54 9.97 -1.17
N ARG A 210 -3.56 9.87 -0.26
CA ARG A 210 -3.44 10.81 0.87
C ARG A 210 -3.20 12.24 0.39
N TRP A 211 -2.34 12.43 -0.62
CA TRP A 211 -2.01 13.77 -1.11
C TRP A 211 -3.09 14.37 -2.00
N THR A 212 -3.74 13.59 -2.85
CA THR A 212 -4.87 14.06 -3.66
C THR A 212 -6.06 14.41 -2.77
N GLY A 213 -6.32 13.67 -1.68
CA GLY A 213 -7.31 14.05 -0.67
C GLY A 213 -7.02 15.41 -0.02
N ARG A 214 -5.75 15.72 0.26
CA ARG A 214 -5.34 17.05 0.78
C ARG A 214 -5.51 18.15 -0.26
N ILE A 215 -5.19 17.86 -1.53
CA ILE A 215 -5.38 18.79 -2.63
C ILE A 215 -6.86 19.12 -2.81
N ILE A 216 -7.74 18.11 -2.79
CA ILE A 216 -9.20 18.29 -2.85
C ILE A 216 -9.69 19.19 -1.72
N TYR A 217 -9.22 18.96 -0.49
CA TYR A 217 -9.54 19.82 0.65
C TYR A 217 -9.15 21.28 0.41
N VAL A 218 -7.90 21.53 0.00
CA VAL A 218 -7.40 22.90 -0.26
C VAL A 218 -8.19 23.57 -1.39
N GLN A 219 -8.42 22.87 -2.51
CA GLN A 219 -9.21 23.40 -3.62
C GLN A 219 -10.65 23.69 -3.22
N SER A 220 -11.26 22.82 -2.41
CA SER A 220 -12.62 23.00 -1.89
C SER A 220 -12.69 24.20 -0.93
N ALA A 221 -11.70 24.38 -0.05
CA ALA A 221 -11.62 25.53 0.84
C ALA A 221 -11.43 26.84 0.07
N LEU A 222 -10.58 26.85 -0.97
CA LEU A 222 -10.40 28.00 -1.86
C LEU A 222 -11.66 28.32 -2.67
N HIS A 223 -12.35 27.31 -3.19
CA HIS A 223 -13.66 27.45 -3.84
C HIS A 223 -14.68 28.12 -2.92
N THR A 224 -14.83 27.62 -1.69
CA THR A 224 -15.75 28.20 -0.72
C THR A 224 -15.35 29.61 -0.32
N LEU A 225 -14.06 29.88 -0.11
CA LEU A 225 -13.57 31.22 0.19
C LEU A 225 -13.90 32.20 -0.94
N ALA A 226 -13.66 31.80 -2.20
CA ALA A 226 -13.95 32.63 -3.36
C ALA A 226 -15.43 33.04 -3.40
N TRP A 227 -16.34 32.08 -3.31
CA TRP A 227 -17.78 32.36 -3.32
C TRP A 227 -18.27 33.11 -2.09
N THR A 228 -17.66 32.89 -0.92
CA THR A 228 -17.97 33.66 0.29
C THR A 228 -17.62 35.14 0.11
N VAL A 229 -16.46 35.45 -0.50
CA VAL A 229 -16.06 36.84 -0.79
C VAL A 229 -16.93 37.45 -1.88
N VAL A 230 -17.21 36.71 -2.96
CA VAL A 230 -18.04 37.17 -4.08
C VAL A 230 -19.45 37.53 -3.60
N GLU A 231 -20.14 36.60 -2.94
CA GLU A 231 -21.54 36.77 -2.52
C GLU A 231 -21.68 37.55 -1.20
N GLY A 232 -20.65 37.59 -0.36
CA GLY A 232 -20.67 38.28 0.94
C GLY A 232 -20.15 39.72 0.90
N LYS A 233 -19.35 40.08 -0.09
CA LYS A 233 -18.72 41.42 -0.18
C LYS A 233 -18.88 42.08 -1.54
N LEU A 234 -18.59 41.35 -2.62
CA LEU A 234 -18.50 41.96 -3.95
C LEU A 234 -19.88 42.22 -4.58
N TYR A 235 -20.87 41.40 -4.28
CA TYR A 235 -22.25 41.59 -4.72
C TYR A 235 -23.09 42.33 -3.68
N GLN A 236 -24.02 43.14 -4.16
CA GLN A 236 -24.82 44.09 -3.38
C GLN A 236 -26.31 43.96 -3.72
N PRO A 237 -27.23 44.35 -2.80
CA PRO A 237 -26.98 44.91 -1.47
C PRO A 237 -26.73 43.86 -0.37
N GLN A 238 -25.78 44.13 0.52
CA GLN A 238 -25.58 43.34 1.74
C GLN A 238 -26.47 43.82 2.90
N PRO A 239 -26.95 42.92 3.79
CA PRO A 239 -26.72 41.47 3.83
C PRO A 239 -27.73 40.66 3.00
N LYS A 240 -28.59 41.32 2.21
CA LYS A 240 -29.72 40.67 1.52
C LYS A 240 -29.25 39.60 0.54
N VAL A 241 -28.23 39.91 -0.28
CA VAL A 241 -27.65 38.97 -1.24
C VAL A 241 -27.10 37.73 -0.55
N PHE A 242 -26.22 37.88 0.44
CA PHE A 242 -25.63 36.76 1.15
C PHE A 242 -26.68 35.90 1.88
N LYS A 243 -27.67 36.52 2.54
CA LYS A 243 -28.79 35.80 3.18
C LYS A 243 -29.63 35.01 2.18
N SER A 244 -29.80 35.51 0.96
CA SER A 244 -30.50 34.79 -0.11
C SER A 244 -29.66 33.65 -0.66
N PHE A 245 -28.35 33.85 -0.81
CA PHE A 245 -27.40 32.86 -1.31
C PHE A 245 -27.28 31.65 -0.37
N ILE A 246 -27.03 31.88 0.92
CA ILE A 246 -26.74 30.80 1.87
C ILE A 246 -27.94 29.88 2.15
N LYS A 247 -29.16 30.36 1.89
CA LYS A 247 -30.40 29.59 2.03
C LYS A 247 -30.69 28.67 0.84
N GLN A 248 -29.95 28.79 -0.26
CA GLN A 248 -30.17 27.93 -1.43
C GLN A 248 -29.74 26.50 -1.09
N GLN A 249 -30.57 25.52 -1.47
CA GLN A 249 -30.35 24.11 -1.13
C GLN A 249 -28.97 23.59 -1.54
N TYR A 250 -28.53 23.92 -2.76
CA TYR A 250 -27.23 23.51 -3.26
C TYR A 250 -26.07 24.10 -2.43
N MET A 251 -26.23 25.30 -1.87
CA MET A 251 -25.24 25.90 -0.97
C MET A 251 -25.21 25.25 0.40
N ILE A 252 -26.36 24.86 0.94
CA ILE A 252 -26.44 24.07 2.18
C ILE A 252 -25.65 22.76 2.00
N PHE A 253 -25.87 22.05 0.87
CA PHE A 253 -25.07 20.86 0.54
C PHE A 253 -23.58 21.18 0.35
N GLY A 254 -23.23 22.34 -0.21
CA GLY A 254 -21.83 22.80 -0.30
C GLY A 254 -21.15 22.97 1.07
N CYS A 255 -21.85 23.60 2.02
CA CYS A 255 -21.37 23.73 3.40
C CYS A 255 -21.22 22.36 4.09
N VAL A 256 -22.19 21.47 3.90
CA VAL A 256 -22.14 20.09 4.42
C VAL A 256 -20.98 19.31 3.80
N ALA A 257 -20.78 19.41 2.49
CA ALA A 257 -19.65 18.79 1.79
C ALA A 257 -18.30 19.32 2.31
N LEU A 258 -18.17 20.63 2.50
CA LEU A 258 -16.97 21.23 3.11
C LEU A 258 -16.74 20.69 4.53
N GLY A 259 -17.79 20.56 5.34
CA GLY A 259 -17.73 19.96 6.67
C GLY A 259 -17.20 18.52 6.63
N PHE A 260 -17.74 17.69 5.73
CA PHE A 260 -17.28 16.30 5.58
C PHE A 260 -15.84 16.18 5.08
N VAL A 261 -15.42 16.96 4.07
CA VAL A 261 -14.02 16.91 3.62
C VAL A 261 -13.05 17.48 4.66
N THR A 262 -13.48 18.46 5.47
CA THR A 262 -12.72 18.94 6.62
C THR A 262 -12.56 17.84 7.67
N PHE A 263 -13.63 17.13 8.00
CA PHE A 263 -13.57 15.97 8.89
C PHE A 263 -12.59 14.92 8.34
N LEU A 264 -12.71 14.54 7.06
CA LEU A 264 -11.82 13.59 6.42
C LEU A 264 -10.37 14.04 6.49
N PHE A 265 -10.08 15.31 6.23
CA PHE A 265 -8.72 15.85 6.30
C PHE A 265 -8.16 15.77 7.73
N VAL A 266 -8.88 16.31 8.73
CA VAL A 266 -8.42 16.41 10.12
C VAL A 266 -8.24 15.03 10.75
N PHE A 267 -9.22 14.14 10.61
CA PHE A 267 -9.14 12.79 11.20
C PHE A 267 -8.19 11.85 10.45
N SER A 268 -7.66 12.26 9.29
CA SER A 268 -6.57 11.56 8.59
C SER A 268 -5.16 12.04 9.00
N LEU A 269 -5.05 13.05 9.87
CA LEU A 269 -3.75 13.52 10.38
C LEU A 269 -3.19 12.54 11.40
N ARG A 270 -1.87 12.26 11.31
CA ARG A 270 -1.19 11.31 12.21
C ARG A 270 -1.41 11.58 13.70
N PRO A 271 -1.36 12.83 14.21
CA PRO A 271 -1.63 13.10 15.62
C PRO A 271 -3.06 12.71 16.04
N VAL A 272 -4.05 12.99 15.17
CA VAL A 272 -5.45 12.67 15.45
C VAL A 272 -5.69 11.16 15.42
N ILE A 273 -5.10 10.45 14.45
CA ILE A 273 -5.18 8.98 14.39
C ILE A 273 -4.55 8.34 15.64
N ARG A 274 -3.44 8.90 16.15
CA ARG A 274 -2.82 8.41 17.40
C ARG A 274 -3.72 8.63 18.61
N LEU A 275 -4.47 9.75 18.64
CA LEU A 275 -5.40 10.07 19.71
C LEU A 275 -6.67 9.21 19.68
N THR A 276 -7.28 9.02 18.51
CA THR A 276 -8.56 8.31 18.37
C THR A 276 -8.42 6.82 18.11
N GLY A 277 -7.23 6.37 17.72
CA GLY A 277 -6.96 5.01 17.26
C GLY A 277 -7.21 4.80 15.77
N TYR A 278 -6.45 3.86 15.18
CA TYR A 278 -6.51 3.52 13.75
C TYR A 278 -7.86 2.96 13.29
N GLU A 279 -8.52 2.18 14.17
CA GLU A 279 -9.81 1.57 13.86
C GLU A 279 -10.94 2.60 13.75
N PHE A 280 -10.92 3.63 14.62
CA PHE A 280 -11.83 4.75 14.51
C PHE A 280 -11.64 5.47 13.17
N PHE A 281 -10.40 5.86 12.86
CA PHE A 281 -10.04 6.51 11.60
C PHE A 281 -10.54 5.74 10.39
N ARG A 282 -10.23 4.44 10.29
CA ARG A 282 -10.59 3.63 9.13
C ARG A 282 -12.10 3.53 8.92
N LYS A 283 -12.88 3.39 10.00
CA LYS A 283 -14.35 3.26 9.93
C LYS A 283 -15.02 4.59 9.61
N SER A 284 -14.67 5.65 10.34
CA SER A 284 -15.26 6.98 10.14
C SER A 284 -14.90 7.55 8.78
N HIS A 285 -13.64 7.40 8.33
CA HIS A 285 -13.21 7.85 7.00
C HIS A 285 -14.04 7.21 5.88
N TYR A 286 -14.34 5.92 5.99
CA TYR A 286 -15.13 5.21 4.99
C TYR A 286 -16.57 5.73 4.90
N ILE A 287 -17.23 5.90 6.05
CA ILE A 287 -18.62 6.38 6.11
C ILE A 287 -18.69 7.84 5.65
N VAL A 288 -17.84 8.70 6.20
CA VAL A 288 -17.84 10.13 5.88
C VAL A 288 -17.41 10.38 4.43
N ALA A 289 -16.56 9.54 3.84
CA ALA A 289 -16.23 9.65 2.42
C ALA A 289 -17.46 9.43 1.52
N LEU A 290 -18.32 8.45 1.83
CA LEU A 290 -19.57 8.25 1.08
C LEU A 290 -20.54 9.42 1.26
N LEU A 291 -20.66 9.94 2.49
CA LEU A 291 -21.49 11.10 2.77
C LEU A 291 -20.95 12.36 2.07
N TYR A 292 -19.64 12.54 1.99
CA TYR A 292 -18.99 13.61 1.24
C TYR A 292 -19.32 13.54 -0.25
N ILE A 293 -19.19 12.36 -0.88
CA ILE A 293 -19.52 12.17 -2.30
C ILE A 293 -21.01 12.45 -2.55
N GLY A 294 -21.89 11.99 -1.66
CA GLY A 294 -23.33 12.29 -1.73
C GLY A 294 -23.64 13.78 -1.55
N ALA A 295 -22.96 14.45 -0.62
CA ALA A 295 -23.11 15.89 -0.41
C ALA A 295 -22.61 16.70 -1.61
N CYS A 296 -21.51 16.28 -2.27
CA CYS A 296 -21.06 16.89 -3.52
C CYS A 296 -22.10 16.74 -4.64
N TRP A 297 -22.73 15.56 -4.77
CA TRP A 297 -23.83 15.40 -5.72
C TRP A 297 -24.97 16.40 -5.44
N GLY A 298 -25.40 16.52 -4.18
CA GLY A 298 -26.42 17.50 -3.79
C GLY A 298 -25.99 18.96 -3.95
N HIS A 299 -24.69 19.25 -3.84
CA HIS A 299 -24.13 20.59 -4.00
C HIS A 299 -24.12 21.03 -5.46
N TRP A 300 -23.78 20.14 -6.41
CA TRP A 300 -23.77 20.49 -7.83
C TRP A 300 -24.06 19.27 -8.72
N TYR A 301 -25.33 19.04 -9.02
CA TYR A 301 -25.79 17.84 -9.74
C TYR A 301 -25.30 17.79 -11.20
N GLN A 302 -24.99 18.94 -11.81
CA GLN A 302 -24.52 19.02 -13.20
C GLN A 302 -23.14 18.35 -13.36
N LEU A 303 -22.39 18.19 -12.28
CA LEU A 303 -21.12 17.47 -12.24
C LEU A 303 -21.25 16.08 -11.59
N SER A 304 -22.46 15.53 -11.51
CA SER A 304 -22.75 14.20 -10.94
C SER A 304 -21.97 13.07 -11.61
N CYS A 305 -21.55 13.21 -12.86
CA CYS A 305 -20.72 12.20 -13.56
C CYS A 305 -19.47 11.80 -12.74
N TRP A 306 -18.80 12.75 -12.07
CA TRP A 306 -17.65 12.47 -11.24
C TRP A 306 -18.01 11.72 -9.94
N MET A 307 -19.17 12.03 -9.36
CA MET A 307 -19.67 11.37 -8.15
C MET A 307 -20.14 9.96 -8.47
N ILE A 308 -20.85 9.77 -9.58
CA ILE A 308 -21.26 8.46 -10.12
C ILE A 308 -20.03 7.59 -10.35
N ALA A 309 -18.99 8.10 -11.02
CA ALA A 309 -17.73 7.37 -11.22
C ALA A 309 -17.09 6.95 -9.88
N SER A 310 -17.13 7.83 -8.87
CA SER A 310 -16.60 7.55 -7.53
C SER A 310 -17.37 6.42 -6.84
N PHE A 311 -18.71 6.45 -6.88
CA PHE A 311 -19.54 5.39 -6.33
C PHE A 311 -19.37 4.06 -7.06
N ILE A 312 -19.22 4.08 -8.39
CA ILE A 312 -18.97 2.87 -9.19
C ILE A 312 -17.63 2.24 -8.78
N LEU A 313 -16.54 3.02 -8.74
CA LEU A 313 -15.21 2.52 -8.36
C LEU A 313 -15.21 1.92 -6.96
N PHE A 314 -15.87 2.60 -6.02
CA PHE A 314 -16.04 2.11 -4.66
C PHE A 314 -16.88 0.83 -4.59
N GLY A 315 -18.02 0.81 -5.28
CA GLY A 315 -18.95 -0.32 -5.31
C GLY A 315 -18.33 -1.56 -5.94
N LEU A 316 -17.60 -1.41 -7.04
CA LEU A 316 -16.87 -2.49 -7.70
C LEU A 316 -15.79 -3.08 -6.78
N ASP A 317 -14.98 -2.22 -6.15
CA ASP A 317 -13.96 -2.68 -5.19
C ASP A 317 -14.58 -3.45 -4.02
N ARG A 318 -15.72 -3.00 -3.50
CA ARG A 318 -16.41 -3.69 -2.38
C ARG A 318 -17.10 -4.97 -2.81
N GLY A 319 -17.82 -4.94 -3.93
CA GLY A 319 -18.49 -6.09 -4.51
C GLY A 319 -17.51 -7.22 -4.82
N MET A 320 -16.38 -6.91 -5.46
CA MET A 320 -15.36 -7.92 -5.80
C MET A 320 -14.74 -8.56 -4.56
N ARG A 321 -14.50 -7.81 -3.48
CA ARG A 321 -14.01 -8.37 -2.22
C ARG A 321 -15.04 -9.31 -1.58
N LEU A 322 -16.32 -8.93 -1.57
CA LEU A 322 -17.40 -9.77 -1.04
C LEU A 322 -17.56 -11.05 -1.85
N ILE A 323 -17.56 -10.94 -3.18
CA ILE A 323 -17.60 -12.09 -4.08
C ILE A 323 -16.40 -13.02 -3.82
N ARG A 324 -15.18 -12.48 -3.71
CA ARG A 324 -13.99 -13.31 -3.45
C ARG A 324 -14.06 -14.04 -2.11
N THR A 325 -14.50 -13.37 -1.04
CA THR A 325 -14.74 -14.03 0.26
C THR A 325 -15.84 -15.08 0.16
N ALA A 326 -16.94 -14.80 -0.54
CA ALA A 326 -18.00 -15.78 -0.77
C ALA A 326 -17.48 -17.00 -1.55
N LEU A 327 -16.68 -16.81 -2.60
CA LEU A 327 -16.11 -17.92 -3.38
C LEU A 327 -15.13 -18.80 -2.58
N ILE A 328 -14.48 -18.24 -1.55
CA ILE A 328 -13.62 -19.01 -0.64
C ILE A 328 -14.46 -19.77 0.38
N HIS A 329 -15.45 -19.12 0.99
CA HIS A 329 -16.12 -19.62 2.19
C HIS A 329 -17.49 -20.29 1.92
N VAL A 330 -18.10 -20.05 0.76
CA VAL A 330 -19.36 -20.67 0.34
C VAL A 330 -19.02 -21.84 -0.58
N GLY A 331 -18.93 -23.03 0.01
CA GLY A 331 -18.57 -24.25 -0.69
C GLY A 331 -19.76 -24.94 -1.38
N LYS A 332 -19.46 -25.82 -2.34
CA LYS A 332 -20.44 -26.80 -2.85
C LYS A 332 -20.87 -27.75 -1.72
N LYS A 333 -22.07 -28.31 -1.85
CA LYS A 333 -22.72 -29.23 -0.88
C LYS A 333 -21.73 -30.27 -0.37
N ASP A 334 -21.31 -30.12 0.87
CA ASP A 334 -20.57 -31.15 1.58
C ASP A 334 -21.56 -32.26 1.98
N PRO A 335 -21.18 -33.54 1.86
CA PRO A 335 -22.03 -34.65 2.24
C PRO A 335 -22.52 -34.61 3.69
N ALA A 336 -21.74 -34.07 4.63
CA ALA A 336 -22.02 -34.07 6.07
C ALA A 336 -22.65 -32.75 6.57
N GLN A 337 -22.33 -31.62 5.96
CA GLN A 337 -22.72 -30.28 6.48
C GLN A 337 -23.55 -29.44 5.49
N GLY A 338 -23.85 -29.95 4.30
CA GLY A 338 -24.69 -29.24 3.32
C GLY A 338 -24.01 -28.02 2.66
N PHE A 339 -24.82 -27.17 2.03
CA PHE A 339 -24.38 -25.91 1.40
C PHE A 339 -24.43 -24.77 2.42
N GLY A 340 -23.36 -23.98 2.53
CA GLY A 340 -23.31 -22.88 3.48
C GLY A 340 -21.96 -22.18 3.58
N PHE A 341 -21.92 -21.08 4.33
CA PHE A 341 -20.70 -20.34 4.66
C PHE A 341 -19.91 -21.07 5.74
N ARG A 342 -18.60 -21.23 5.54
CA ARG A 342 -17.70 -21.92 6.48
C ARG A 342 -16.47 -21.10 6.76
N SER A 343 -16.14 -20.91 8.02
CA SER A 343 -14.87 -20.30 8.42
C SER A 343 -13.78 -21.38 8.55
N ALA A 344 -12.52 -21.00 8.35
CA ALA A 344 -11.41 -21.85 8.70
C ALA A 344 -11.29 -21.94 10.23
N VAL A 345 -10.82 -23.07 10.75
CA VAL A 345 -10.51 -23.23 12.18
C VAL A 345 -9.01 -23.28 12.33
N ALA A 346 -8.44 -22.26 12.97
CA ALA A 346 -7.01 -22.11 13.17
C ALA A 346 -6.57 -22.52 14.56
N THR A 347 -5.55 -23.35 14.64
CA THR A 347 -4.83 -23.61 15.88
C THR A 347 -3.88 -22.46 16.17
N ILE A 348 -3.87 -21.98 17.41
CA ILE A 348 -3.03 -20.89 17.88
C ILE A 348 -1.88 -21.45 18.70
N SER A 349 -0.65 -21.08 18.33
CA SER A 349 0.54 -21.25 19.18
C SER A 349 1.07 -19.90 19.61
N THR A 350 1.40 -19.75 20.89
CA THR A 350 1.88 -18.47 21.46
C THR A 350 3.36 -18.59 21.81
N PHE A 351 4.14 -17.59 21.42
CA PHE A 351 5.54 -17.40 21.77
C PHE A 351 5.67 -16.07 22.52
N THR A 352 6.11 -16.13 23.77
CA THR A 352 6.34 -14.94 24.61
C THR A 352 7.82 -14.88 24.94
N ASP A 353 8.43 -13.72 24.76
CA ASP A 353 9.86 -13.48 25.04
C ASP A 353 10.06 -12.38 26.09
N GLY A 354 9.07 -12.13 26.95
CA GLY A 354 9.02 -11.05 27.95
C GLY A 354 8.74 -9.67 27.37
N ASP A 355 9.35 -9.33 26.22
CA ASP A 355 9.20 -8.02 25.56
C ASP A 355 7.99 -7.96 24.60
N ALA A 356 7.62 -9.11 24.03
CA ALA A 356 6.58 -9.20 23.03
C ALA A 356 5.90 -10.58 23.03
N THR A 357 4.65 -10.58 22.56
CA THR A 357 3.93 -11.82 22.23
C THR A 357 3.82 -11.96 20.72
N VAL A 358 4.12 -13.16 20.22
CA VAL A 358 3.96 -13.55 18.83
C VAL A 358 3.07 -14.78 18.77
N LEU A 359 2.10 -14.77 17.86
CA LEU A 359 1.16 -15.86 17.64
C LEU A 359 1.50 -16.53 16.31
N ALA A 360 1.50 -17.86 16.27
CA ALA A 360 1.42 -18.62 15.03
C ALA A 360 0.00 -19.17 14.86
N LEU A 361 -0.56 -18.99 13.67
CA LEU A 361 -1.84 -19.57 13.27
C LEU A 361 -1.59 -20.62 12.20
N ASP A 362 -2.05 -21.84 12.44
CA ASP A 362 -1.93 -22.96 11.51
C ASP A 362 -3.32 -23.53 11.21
N PHE A 363 -3.64 -23.72 9.93
CA PHE A 363 -4.87 -24.38 9.47
C PHE A 363 -4.79 -24.84 8.03
N GLU A 364 -5.75 -25.67 7.62
CA GLU A 364 -5.97 -26.03 6.23
C GLU A 364 -7.34 -25.54 5.77
N PHE A 365 -7.42 -25.03 4.54
CA PHE A 365 -8.68 -24.56 3.98
C PHE A 365 -8.73 -24.73 2.45
N PRO A 366 -9.87 -25.17 1.88
CA PRO A 366 -9.96 -25.44 0.46
C PRO A 366 -10.19 -24.17 -0.38
N HIS A 367 -9.21 -23.73 -1.16
CA HIS A 367 -9.34 -22.69 -2.18
C HIS A 367 -8.24 -22.78 -3.26
N ALA A 368 -8.28 -21.89 -4.25
CA ALA A 368 -7.25 -21.84 -5.29
C ALA A 368 -5.89 -21.41 -4.71
N PRO A 369 -4.76 -21.98 -5.18
CA PRO A 369 -3.43 -21.62 -4.69
C PRO A 369 -3.11 -20.13 -4.93
N TRP A 370 -2.41 -19.51 -3.99
CA TRP A 370 -1.89 -18.13 -4.14
C TRP A 370 -0.50 -18.14 -4.79
N LYS A 371 0.02 -16.95 -5.10
CA LYS A 371 1.40 -16.72 -5.55
C LYS A 371 2.25 -16.16 -4.41
N THR A 372 3.51 -16.55 -4.35
CA THR A 372 4.43 -16.05 -3.32
C THR A 372 4.54 -14.52 -3.34
N GLY A 373 4.48 -13.96 -2.14
CA GLY A 373 4.42 -12.52 -1.89
C GLY A 373 3.01 -11.95 -1.76
N GLN A 374 1.97 -12.67 -2.17
CA GLN A 374 0.57 -12.28 -1.90
C GLN A 374 0.22 -12.40 -0.41
N HIS A 375 -0.85 -11.71 0.01
CA HIS A 375 -1.37 -11.74 1.39
C HIS A 375 -2.88 -11.92 1.43
N PHE A 376 -3.38 -12.25 2.61
CA PHE A 376 -4.81 -12.35 2.89
C PHE A 376 -5.19 -11.33 3.96
N TYR A 377 -6.41 -10.80 3.90
CA TYR A 377 -7.02 -10.13 5.03
C TYR A 377 -7.72 -11.17 5.89
N LEU A 378 -7.31 -11.28 7.15
CA LEU A 378 -7.91 -12.19 8.12
C LEU A 378 -8.90 -11.43 9.00
N THR A 379 -10.08 -12.01 9.17
CA THR A 379 -11.09 -11.60 10.16
C THR A 379 -11.22 -12.71 11.18
N PHE A 380 -11.28 -12.34 12.46
CA PHE A 380 -11.45 -13.25 13.59
C PHE A 380 -12.86 -13.06 14.17
N PRO A 381 -13.87 -13.84 13.75
CA PRO A 381 -15.27 -13.59 14.11
C PRO A 381 -15.55 -13.56 15.61
N GLU A 382 -14.79 -14.33 16.40
CA GLU A 382 -14.89 -14.33 17.87
C GLU A 382 -14.50 -13.00 18.51
N LEU A 383 -13.76 -12.15 17.78
CA LEU A 383 -13.35 -10.82 18.24
C LEU A 383 -14.15 -9.72 17.55
N SER A 384 -14.18 -9.73 16.22
CA SER A 384 -14.90 -8.75 15.41
C SER A 384 -15.11 -9.26 13.99
N ILE A 385 -16.33 -9.15 13.49
CA ILE A 385 -16.66 -9.38 12.07
C ILE A 385 -16.43 -8.14 11.19
N TRP A 386 -16.27 -6.96 11.81
CA TRP A 386 -16.14 -5.67 11.12
C TRP A 386 -14.69 -5.28 10.83
N GLN A 387 -13.74 -6.08 11.30
CA GLN A 387 -12.32 -5.82 11.20
C GLN A 387 -11.64 -6.92 10.40
N SER A 388 -10.66 -6.51 9.61
CA SER A 388 -9.84 -7.44 8.84
C SER A 388 -8.45 -6.85 8.69
N HIS A 389 -7.44 -7.68 8.87
CA HIS A 389 -6.04 -7.26 8.93
C HIS A 389 -5.19 -8.03 7.91
N PRO A 390 -4.30 -7.35 7.17
CA PRO A 390 -3.47 -8.01 6.17
C PRO A 390 -2.41 -8.87 6.86
N MET A 391 -2.32 -10.13 6.45
CA MET A 391 -1.34 -11.10 6.94
C MET A 391 -0.75 -11.86 5.75
N THR A 392 0.57 -11.99 5.75
CA THR A 392 1.30 -12.73 4.72
C THR A 392 1.47 -14.18 5.16
N PRO A 393 1.06 -15.17 4.35
CA PRO A 393 1.33 -16.57 4.63
C PRO A 393 2.84 -16.84 4.65
N VAL A 394 3.32 -17.50 5.71
CA VAL A 394 4.68 -18.03 5.86
C VAL A 394 4.86 -19.33 5.07
N SER A 395 3.76 -20.03 4.80
CA SER A 395 3.72 -21.23 3.98
C SER A 395 3.78 -20.92 2.48
N LEU A 396 4.26 -21.89 1.71
CA LEU A 396 4.06 -21.91 0.26
C LEU A 396 2.66 -22.48 -0.06
N PRO A 397 2.08 -22.14 -1.23
CA PRO A 397 0.86 -22.78 -1.69
C PRO A 397 1.09 -24.28 -1.93
N THR A 398 0.13 -25.10 -1.53
CA THR A 398 0.16 -26.56 -1.76
C THR A 398 -0.41 -26.88 -3.15
N PRO A 399 0.11 -27.89 -3.88
CA PRO A 399 -0.55 -28.36 -5.09
C PRO A 399 -2.00 -28.80 -4.82
N GLY A 400 -2.95 -28.35 -5.63
CA GLY A 400 -4.37 -28.71 -5.50
C GLY A 400 -5.23 -27.63 -4.82
N ARG A 401 -6.38 -28.04 -4.26
CA ARG A 401 -7.34 -27.12 -3.62
C ARG A 401 -7.20 -27.02 -2.11
N LEU A 402 -6.76 -28.06 -1.43
CA LEU A 402 -6.56 -28.00 0.01
C LEU A 402 -5.25 -27.26 0.28
N GLN A 403 -5.35 -26.07 0.86
CA GLN A 403 -4.21 -25.20 1.08
C GLN A 403 -3.83 -25.17 2.55
N THR A 404 -2.53 -25.30 2.84
CA THR A 404 -1.99 -25.21 4.21
C THR A 404 -1.54 -23.78 4.51
N HIS A 405 -2.18 -23.15 5.47
CA HIS A 405 -1.88 -21.80 5.91
C HIS A 405 -1.08 -21.80 7.21
N ARG A 406 0.00 -21.01 7.21
CA ARG A 406 0.71 -20.60 8.42
C ARG A 406 0.90 -19.10 8.43
N TYR A 407 0.56 -18.46 9.54
CA TYR A 407 0.78 -17.03 9.76
C TYR A 407 1.57 -16.80 11.04
N ILE A 408 2.50 -15.84 11.03
CA ILE A 408 3.20 -15.36 12.23
C ILE A 408 2.75 -13.93 12.47
N ILE A 409 2.11 -13.69 13.61
CA ILE A 409 1.45 -12.44 13.94
C ILE A 409 2.05 -11.88 15.22
N ARG A 410 2.70 -10.72 15.14
CA ARG A 410 3.12 -10.00 16.33
C ARG A 410 1.92 -9.34 16.99
N ALA A 411 1.71 -9.60 18.28
CA ALA A 411 0.71 -8.89 19.06
C ALA A 411 1.08 -7.42 19.18
N ARG A 412 0.13 -6.54 18.83
CA ARG A 412 0.20 -5.09 18.96
C ARG A 412 -1.09 -4.60 19.61
N ASN A 413 -1.18 -3.29 19.84
CA ASN A 413 -2.43 -2.67 20.27
C ASN A 413 -3.56 -2.95 19.25
N GLY A 414 -4.80 -3.06 19.74
CA GLY A 414 -5.96 -3.37 18.91
C GLY A 414 -6.18 -4.88 18.72
N GLU A 415 -6.58 -5.29 17.51
CA GLU A 415 -7.12 -6.64 17.26
C GLU A 415 -6.12 -7.77 17.48
N THR A 416 -4.85 -7.59 17.10
CA THR A 416 -3.82 -8.62 17.30
C THR A 416 -3.50 -8.84 18.78
N GLY A 417 -3.58 -7.80 19.62
CA GLY A 417 -3.49 -7.92 21.08
C GLY A 417 -4.73 -8.52 21.71
N ARG A 418 -5.93 -8.25 21.17
CA ARG A 418 -7.16 -8.95 21.56
C ARG A 418 -7.07 -10.45 21.24
N LEU A 419 -6.50 -10.81 20.08
CA LEU A 419 -6.25 -12.21 19.71
C LEU A 419 -5.27 -12.89 20.66
N ALA A 420 -4.21 -12.21 21.08
CA ALA A 420 -3.26 -12.76 22.07
C ALA A 420 -3.93 -13.00 23.43
N ARG A 421 -4.77 -12.06 23.89
CA ARG A 421 -5.54 -12.23 25.14
C ARG A 421 -6.57 -13.36 25.04
N LEU A 422 -7.29 -13.47 23.92
CA LEU A 422 -8.20 -14.59 23.66
C LEU A 422 -7.46 -15.93 23.70
N ALA A 423 -6.28 -15.99 23.08
CA ALA A 423 -5.46 -17.19 23.10
C ALA A 423 -5.03 -17.56 24.53
N ALA A 424 -4.56 -16.58 25.32
CA ALA A 424 -4.17 -16.78 26.72
C ALA A 424 -5.34 -17.22 27.62
N GLN A 425 -6.52 -16.62 27.46
CA GLN A 425 -7.73 -16.99 28.20
C GLN A 425 -8.15 -18.42 27.90
N LYS A 426 -8.33 -18.75 26.62
CA LYS A 426 -8.69 -20.12 26.21
C LYS A 426 -7.66 -21.15 26.63
N LEU A 427 -6.38 -20.77 26.70
CA LEU A 427 -5.32 -21.65 27.15
C LEU A 427 -5.47 -22.00 28.64
N ALA A 428 -5.82 -21.02 29.48
CA ALA A 428 -6.09 -21.23 30.89
C ALA A 428 -7.32 -22.13 31.11
N ASP A 429 -8.35 -21.96 30.28
CA ASP A 429 -9.62 -22.69 30.41
C ASP A 429 -9.55 -24.13 29.86
N ASN A 430 -8.73 -24.39 28.82
CA ASN A 430 -8.77 -25.64 28.05
C ASN A 430 -7.92 -26.81 28.58
N GLY A 431 -7.30 -26.68 29.77
CA GLY A 431 -6.64 -27.81 30.45
C GLY A 431 -5.60 -28.58 29.62
N GLY A 432 -4.95 -27.93 28.65
CA GLY A 432 -3.94 -28.54 27.77
C GLY A 432 -4.39 -28.87 26.34
N ASN A 433 -5.68 -28.71 25.99
CA ASN A 433 -6.14 -28.88 24.61
C ASN A 433 -5.62 -27.77 23.66
N PRO A 434 -5.45 -28.05 22.35
CA PRO A 434 -5.05 -27.03 21.38
C PRO A 434 -6.03 -25.85 21.35
N VAL A 435 -5.51 -24.64 21.58
CA VAL A 435 -6.31 -23.42 21.50
C VAL A 435 -6.64 -23.14 20.03
N THR A 436 -7.92 -22.93 19.74
CA THR A 436 -8.39 -22.66 18.37
C THR A 436 -9.18 -21.36 18.27
N THR A 437 -9.22 -20.80 17.06
CA THR A 437 -10.11 -19.70 16.70
C THR A 437 -10.62 -19.81 15.28
N THR A 438 -11.80 -19.27 15.02
CA THR A 438 -12.34 -19.17 13.66
C THR A 438 -11.69 -18.03 12.87
N VAL A 439 -11.46 -18.26 11.57
CA VAL A 439 -10.82 -17.31 10.65
C VAL A 439 -11.60 -17.22 9.35
N ILE A 440 -11.92 -15.99 8.93
CA ILE A 440 -12.44 -15.69 7.59
C ILE A 440 -11.33 -15.06 6.77
N LEU A 441 -11.13 -15.59 5.57
CA LEU A 441 -10.16 -15.19 4.58
C LEU A 441 -10.79 -14.26 3.54
N ASN A 442 -10.07 -13.18 3.25
CA ASN A 442 -10.33 -12.32 2.09
C ASN A 442 -9.03 -12.14 1.31
N GLY A 443 -8.91 -12.79 0.16
CA GLY A 443 -7.69 -12.77 -0.65
C GLY A 443 -7.64 -13.92 -1.65
N PRO A 444 -6.48 -14.20 -2.25
CA PRO A 444 -5.23 -13.48 -2.07
C PRO A 444 -5.30 -12.05 -2.65
N HIS A 445 -4.43 -11.17 -2.15
CA HIS A 445 -4.25 -9.78 -2.61
C HIS A 445 -2.82 -9.54 -3.03
N GLY A 446 -2.62 -8.60 -3.96
CA GLY A 446 -1.31 -8.29 -4.53
C GLY A 446 -0.94 -9.20 -5.72
N GLY A 447 0.21 -8.94 -6.33
CA GLY A 447 0.80 -9.79 -7.37
C GLY A 447 1.85 -10.75 -6.80
N GLY A 448 2.20 -11.78 -7.56
CA GLY A 448 3.41 -12.56 -7.27
C GLY A 448 4.64 -11.65 -7.40
N VAL A 449 5.53 -11.68 -6.40
CA VAL A 449 6.69 -10.76 -6.35
C VAL A 449 7.91 -11.31 -7.07
N LEU A 450 7.98 -12.63 -7.22
CA LEU A 450 9.10 -13.28 -7.89
C LEU A 450 9.08 -13.03 -9.41
N PRO A 451 10.24 -12.86 -10.05
CA PRO A 451 10.30 -12.65 -11.49
C PRO A 451 9.71 -13.83 -12.24
N SER A 452 8.93 -13.57 -13.29
CA SER A 452 8.41 -14.65 -14.17
C SER A 452 9.52 -15.44 -14.87
N THR A 453 10.75 -14.92 -14.86
CA THR A 453 11.94 -15.57 -15.42
C THR A 453 12.58 -16.58 -14.46
N LEU A 454 12.11 -16.69 -13.21
CA LEU A 454 12.70 -17.57 -12.19
C LEU A 454 12.85 -19.02 -12.65
N THR A 455 11.94 -19.51 -13.50
CA THR A 455 11.96 -20.88 -14.04
C THR A 455 12.72 -21.03 -15.36
N THR A 456 13.19 -19.93 -15.95
CA THR A 456 13.82 -19.93 -17.29
C THR A 456 15.23 -19.37 -17.30
N HIS A 457 15.63 -18.60 -16.28
CA HIS A 457 16.95 -17.98 -16.18
C HIS A 457 17.46 -18.04 -14.73
N PRO A 458 18.77 -18.29 -14.52
CA PRO A 458 19.38 -18.19 -13.22
C PRO A 458 19.07 -16.83 -12.57
N THR A 459 18.55 -16.86 -11.35
CA THR A 459 18.14 -15.65 -10.63
C THR A 459 18.72 -15.70 -9.22
N ASN A 460 19.60 -14.75 -8.91
CA ASN A 460 20.13 -14.59 -7.57
C ASN A 460 19.12 -13.83 -6.71
N ILE A 461 18.82 -14.38 -5.54
CA ILE A 461 17.82 -13.86 -4.63
C ILE A 461 18.46 -13.60 -3.26
N LEU A 462 18.29 -12.37 -2.76
CA LEU A 462 18.58 -12.00 -1.38
C LEU A 462 17.27 -11.63 -0.70
N ALA A 463 16.87 -12.39 0.31
CA ALA A 463 15.72 -12.05 1.14
C ALA A 463 16.18 -11.51 2.50
N VAL A 464 15.77 -10.28 2.85
CA VAL A 464 16.12 -9.62 4.11
C VAL A 464 14.87 -9.44 4.97
N ALA A 465 14.88 -10.01 6.17
CA ALA A 465 13.76 -9.94 7.10
C ALA A 465 14.15 -9.29 8.43
N GLY A 466 13.30 -8.39 8.93
CA GLY A 466 13.37 -7.89 10.30
C GLY A 466 12.20 -8.40 11.14
N GLY A 467 12.48 -9.13 12.22
CA GLY A 467 11.45 -9.69 13.11
C GLY A 467 10.43 -10.54 12.35
N THR A 468 9.15 -10.21 12.47
CA THR A 468 8.05 -10.92 11.77
C THR A 468 8.01 -10.68 10.26
N GLY A 469 8.88 -9.82 9.71
CA GLY A 469 9.09 -9.70 8.26
C GLY A 469 9.53 -11.02 7.60
N ILE A 470 9.96 -12.01 8.40
CA ILE A 470 10.27 -13.37 7.94
C ILE A 470 9.07 -14.04 7.25
N SER A 471 7.84 -13.66 7.60
CA SER A 471 6.63 -14.15 6.93
C SER A 471 6.57 -13.81 5.45
N PHE A 472 7.25 -12.76 5.01
CA PHE A 472 7.39 -12.43 3.60
C PHE A 472 8.64 -13.06 2.97
N ALA A 473 9.77 -13.01 3.67
CA ALA A 473 11.06 -13.45 3.13
C ALA A 473 11.17 -14.98 3.00
N LEU A 474 10.62 -15.75 3.94
CA LEU A 474 10.81 -17.20 3.96
C LEU A 474 10.14 -17.93 2.77
N PRO A 475 8.88 -17.63 2.39
CA PRO A 475 8.28 -18.17 1.18
C PRO A 475 9.12 -17.90 -0.09
N ILE A 476 9.72 -16.71 -0.19
CA ILE A 476 10.57 -16.33 -1.33
C ILE A 476 11.78 -17.24 -1.43
N ILE A 477 12.46 -17.52 -0.30
CA ILE A 477 13.59 -18.44 -0.26
C ILE A 477 13.17 -19.86 -0.63
N LYS A 478 12.06 -20.35 -0.07
CA LYS A 478 11.57 -21.71 -0.35
C LYS A 478 11.23 -21.90 -1.83
N GLU A 479 10.57 -20.94 -2.46
CA GLU A 479 10.24 -21.03 -3.90
C GLU A 479 11.51 -20.87 -4.77
N ALA A 480 12.46 -20.01 -4.38
CA ALA A 480 13.73 -19.87 -5.08
C ALA A 480 14.52 -21.18 -5.12
N LEU A 481 14.54 -21.92 -4.00
CA LEU A 481 15.21 -23.22 -3.89
C LEU A 481 14.54 -24.32 -4.73
N GLN A 482 13.27 -24.14 -5.11
CA GLN A 482 12.56 -25.04 -6.03
C GLN A 482 12.80 -24.69 -7.50
N SER A 483 13.54 -23.63 -7.82
CA SER A 483 13.80 -23.24 -9.20
C SER A 483 14.70 -24.26 -9.91
N PRO A 484 14.32 -24.73 -11.11
CA PRO A 484 15.14 -25.68 -11.89
C PRO A 484 16.40 -25.05 -12.49
N THR A 485 16.45 -23.71 -12.59
CA THR A 485 17.55 -23.01 -13.27
C THR A 485 18.71 -22.66 -12.35
N GLY A 486 18.54 -22.86 -11.04
CA GLY A 486 19.50 -22.49 -10.01
C GLY A 486 19.68 -20.97 -9.84
N GLY A 487 20.64 -20.61 -9.01
CA GLY A 487 20.93 -19.23 -8.61
C GLY A 487 21.46 -19.18 -7.18
N SER A 488 22.10 -18.07 -6.81
CA SER A 488 22.54 -17.85 -5.44
C SER A 488 21.39 -17.33 -4.59
N THR A 489 21.04 -18.05 -3.53
CA THR A 489 19.92 -17.76 -2.64
C THR A 489 20.44 -17.46 -1.24
N GLU A 490 20.17 -16.27 -0.72
CA GLU A 490 20.60 -15.87 0.63
C GLU A 490 19.45 -15.33 1.46
N LEU A 491 19.33 -15.82 2.68
CA LEU A 491 18.43 -15.30 3.70
C LEU A 491 19.23 -14.53 4.75
N ILE A 492 18.91 -13.25 4.94
CA ILE A 492 19.35 -12.45 6.08
C ILE A 492 18.15 -12.24 7.01
N TRP A 493 18.23 -12.74 8.24
CA TRP A 493 17.16 -12.55 9.22
C TRP A 493 17.67 -11.86 10.48
N ILE A 494 17.08 -10.72 10.79
CA ILE A 494 17.46 -9.85 11.90
C ILE A 494 16.39 -9.96 12.98
N ILE A 495 16.74 -10.54 14.12
CA ILE A 495 15.87 -10.76 15.27
C ILE A 495 16.45 -10.11 16.53
N ARG A 496 15.61 -10.00 17.56
CA ARG A 496 16.01 -9.42 18.84
C ARG A 496 16.66 -10.46 19.74
N LYS A 497 15.95 -11.57 19.96
CA LYS A 497 16.34 -12.65 20.86
C LYS A 497 16.50 -13.97 20.12
N THR A 498 17.30 -14.88 20.66
CA THR A 498 17.58 -16.21 20.13
C THR A 498 16.33 -17.10 20.18
N SER A 499 15.49 -16.92 21.20
CA SER A 499 14.19 -17.60 21.32
C SER A 499 13.27 -17.35 20.11
N ASN A 500 13.46 -16.25 19.37
CA ASN A 500 12.66 -15.94 18.18
C ASN A 500 12.89 -16.93 17.04
N LEU A 501 13.97 -17.70 17.05
CA LEU A 501 14.19 -18.81 16.11
C LEU A 501 13.05 -19.84 16.18
N ALA A 502 12.40 -19.98 17.34
CA ALA A 502 11.26 -20.86 17.55
C ALA A 502 10.11 -20.62 16.55
N TRP A 503 9.93 -19.37 16.09
CA TRP A 503 8.82 -18.98 15.22
C TRP A 503 8.78 -19.77 13.92
N ILE A 504 9.96 -20.15 13.41
CA ILE A 504 10.15 -20.89 12.17
C ILE A 504 11.00 -22.15 12.37
N ALA A 505 11.10 -22.69 13.58
CA ALA A 505 12.02 -23.79 13.92
C ALA A 505 11.97 -24.97 12.92
N LYS A 506 10.76 -25.44 12.57
CA LYS A 506 10.58 -26.52 11.59
C LYS A 506 11.16 -26.17 10.21
N ASP A 507 10.92 -24.95 9.75
CA ASP A 507 11.40 -24.47 8.46
C ASP A 507 12.91 -24.24 8.47
N LEU A 508 13.43 -23.68 9.57
CA LEU A 508 14.86 -23.46 9.74
C LEU A 508 15.63 -24.78 9.79
N SER A 509 15.13 -25.78 10.50
CA SER A 509 15.71 -27.13 10.50
C SER A 509 15.73 -27.75 9.11
N HIS A 510 14.66 -27.58 8.33
CA HIS A 510 14.62 -28.03 6.94
C HIS A 510 15.63 -27.30 6.05
N LEU A 511 15.73 -25.98 6.16
CA LEU A 511 16.75 -25.22 5.41
C LEU A 511 18.18 -25.63 5.80
N ARG A 512 18.43 -25.89 7.09
CA ARG A 512 19.72 -26.40 7.59
C ARG A 512 20.03 -27.80 7.04
N SER A 513 19.04 -28.69 6.91
CA SER A 513 19.25 -30.01 6.30
C SER A 513 19.65 -29.90 4.83
N LEU A 514 19.11 -28.91 4.10
CA LEU A 514 19.50 -28.65 2.71
C LEU A 514 20.95 -28.15 2.60
N LEU A 515 21.43 -27.34 3.55
CA LEU A 515 22.84 -26.91 3.61
C LEU A 515 23.80 -28.09 3.78
N LEU A 516 23.42 -29.08 4.60
CA LEU A 516 24.21 -30.29 4.84
C LEU A 516 24.28 -31.23 3.64
N GLN A 517 23.20 -31.31 2.86
CA GLN A 517 23.12 -32.23 1.71
C GLN A 517 24.02 -31.81 0.53
N ASN A 518 24.61 -30.61 0.56
CA ASN A 518 25.61 -30.10 -0.39
C ASN A 518 25.33 -30.42 -1.87
N ASN A 519 24.08 -30.25 -2.30
CA ASN A 519 23.69 -30.45 -3.70
C ASN A 519 24.32 -29.33 -4.56
N LYS A 520 25.10 -29.71 -5.58
CA LYS A 520 25.81 -28.80 -6.51
C LYS A 520 24.89 -27.74 -7.17
N THR A 521 23.58 -27.99 -7.21
CA THR A 521 22.55 -27.19 -7.88
C THR A 521 21.98 -26.05 -7.03
N THR A 522 22.01 -26.13 -5.70
CA THR A 522 21.41 -25.14 -4.79
C THR A 522 22.46 -24.43 -3.96
N ASP A 523 22.80 -23.19 -4.34
CA ASP A 523 23.66 -22.29 -3.55
C ASP A 523 22.82 -21.53 -2.53
N LEU A 524 22.71 -22.07 -1.32
CA LEU A 524 21.96 -21.49 -0.20
C LEU A 524 22.91 -20.94 0.87
N ALA A 525 22.58 -19.78 1.41
CA ALA A 525 23.21 -19.25 2.61
C ALA A 525 22.23 -18.57 3.55
N ILE A 526 22.51 -18.67 4.84
CA ILE A 526 21.65 -18.14 5.89
C ILE A 526 22.52 -17.36 6.87
N LYS A 527 22.18 -16.08 7.07
CA LYS A 527 22.80 -15.20 8.06
C LYS A 527 21.75 -14.69 9.02
N ILE A 528 21.94 -14.95 10.30
CA ILE A 528 21.04 -14.51 11.36
C ILE A 528 21.78 -13.50 12.22
N TYR A 529 21.18 -12.35 12.42
CA TYR A 529 21.70 -11.30 13.31
C TYR A 529 20.78 -11.18 14.52
N ILE A 530 21.35 -11.35 15.71
CA ILE A 530 20.62 -11.29 16.98
C ILE A 530 21.02 -10.01 17.70
N THR A 531 20.06 -9.12 17.94
CA THR A 531 20.36 -7.71 18.30
C THR A 531 20.24 -7.35 19.77
N ARG A 532 19.86 -8.30 20.64
CA ARG A 532 19.63 -8.05 22.09
C ARG A 532 20.05 -9.19 23.02
N ASP A 533 20.62 -10.27 22.49
CA ASP A 533 21.11 -11.39 23.29
C ASP A 533 22.63 -11.51 23.15
N THR A 534 23.21 -12.34 24.02
CA THR A 534 24.61 -12.74 23.96
C THR A 534 24.70 -14.25 23.70
N PRO A 535 25.85 -14.77 23.22
CA PRO A 535 26.04 -16.20 22.98
C PRO A 535 25.75 -17.08 24.20
N SER A 536 26.01 -16.58 25.40
CA SER A 536 25.72 -17.24 26.69
C SER A 536 24.23 -17.45 26.98
N SER A 537 23.34 -16.73 26.29
CA SER A 537 21.87 -16.88 26.44
C SER A 537 21.32 -18.11 25.68
N SER A 538 22.14 -18.80 24.90
CA SER A 538 21.75 -19.92 24.03
C SER A 538 21.57 -21.26 24.75
N THR A 539 21.91 -21.35 26.05
CA THR A 539 21.75 -22.56 26.89
C THR A 539 20.35 -22.73 27.47
N GLU A 540 19.45 -21.76 27.29
CA GLU A 540 18.04 -21.94 27.65
C GLU A 540 17.35 -22.84 26.60
N ASN A 541 16.66 -23.88 27.08
CA ASN A 541 15.75 -24.66 26.24
C ASN A 541 14.80 -23.69 25.51
N LEU A 542 14.40 -24.01 24.26
CA LEU A 542 13.30 -23.30 23.60
C LEU A 542 12.19 -23.11 24.62
N PRO A 543 11.54 -21.93 24.69
CA PRO A 543 10.38 -21.77 25.55
C PRO A 543 9.49 -22.96 25.24
N THR A 544 9.36 -23.85 26.23
CA THR A 544 8.35 -24.87 26.19
C THR A 544 7.08 -24.10 25.84
N LYS A 545 6.20 -24.69 25.01
CA LYS A 545 4.79 -24.27 25.09
C LYS A 545 4.52 -24.07 26.58
N TYR A 546 4.03 -22.89 26.97
CA TYR A 546 3.79 -22.48 28.35
C TYR A 546 4.98 -21.86 29.12
N GLU A 547 4.91 -20.53 29.29
CA GLU A 547 5.12 -19.88 30.58
C GLU A 547 3.82 -19.19 30.99
N LYS A 548 3.44 -19.35 32.25
CA LYS A 548 2.19 -18.85 32.84
C LYS A 548 2.41 -17.39 33.24
N SER A 549 2.05 -16.43 32.40
CA SER A 549 2.08 -15.01 32.79
C SER A 549 0.79 -14.64 33.53
N THR A 550 0.87 -14.49 34.85
CA THR A 550 -0.12 -13.74 35.64
C THR A 550 -0.07 -12.28 35.19
N TYR A 551 -1.21 -11.74 34.77
CA TYR A 551 -1.38 -10.31 34.52
C TYR A 551 -1.68 -9.65 35.86
N ASP A 552 -0.67 -9.04 36.49
CA ASP A 552 -0.89 -8.02 37.52
C ASP A 552 -0.66 -6.65 36.91
N ALA A 553 -1.67 -5.79 37.05
CA ALA A 553 -1.54 -4.36 36.81
C ALA A 553 -0.91 -3.75 38.06
N ASP A 554 0.38 -3.43 37.98
CA ASP A 554 1.07 -2.27 38.57
C ASP A 554 2.58 -2.56 38.73
N GLU A 555 3.40 -1.56 38.42
CA GLU A 555 4.87 -1.63 38.51
C GLU A 555 5.35 -1.88 39.95
N LYS A 556 6.24 -2.88 40.14
CA LYS A 556 7.58 -2.75 40.78
C LYS A 556 8.31 -4.10 40.85
N GLU A 557 9.64 -4.01 40.74
CA GLU A 557 10.63 -5.09 40.87
C GLU A 557 10.46 -5.94 42.15
N ILE A 558 10.72 -7.25 42.05
CA ILE A 558 11.55 -8.06 42.97
C ILE A 558 11.60 -9.53 42.50
N SER A 559 12.79 -10.13 42.60
CA SER A 559 13.14 -11.53 42.30
C SER A 559 12.40 -12.56 43.19
N THR A 560 12.23 -13.81 42.75
CA THR A 560 13.06 -15.00 43.11
C THR A 560 12.32 -16.36 42.87
N THR A 561 13.11 -17.35 42.44
CA THR A 561 13.08 -18.83 42.64
C THR A 561 12.00 -19.76 42.05
N THR A 562 12.52 -20.69 41.24
CA THR A 562 11.97 -21.84 40.51
C THR A 562 11.62 -23.05 41.39
N THR A 563 10.55 -23.79 41.04
CA THR A 563 10.43 -25.23 41.33
C THR A 563 9.78 -25.97 40.16
N THR A 564 10.42 -27.04 39.70
CA THR A 564 10.17 -27.80 38.47
C THR A 564 9.24 -28.99 38.71
N THR A 565 8.26 -29.22 37.80
CA THR A 565 7.63 -30.55 37.66
C THR A 565 7.31 -30.84 36.19
N THR A 566 7.91 -31.93 35.69
CA THR A 566 7.86 -32.48 34.33
C THR A 566 6.58 -33.27 34.04
N THR A 567 5.97 -33.06 32.87
CA THR A 567 5.16 -34.09 32.19
C THR A 567 5.31 -34.02 30.65
N THR A 568 5.57 -35.18 30.08
CA THR A 568 5.89 -35.52 28.69
C THR A 568 4.67 -35.55 27.77
N THR A 569 4.77 -34.96 26.58
CA THR A 569 4.04 -35.41 25.38
C THR A 569 4.88 -35.20 24.12
N THR A 570 4.82 -36.20 23.26
CA THR A 570 5.60 -36.43 22.05
C THR A 570 5.38 -35.36 20.98
N ASN A 571 6.43 -34.60 20.67
CA ASN A 571 6.69 -33.93 19.40
C ASN A 571 8.21 -33.79 19.29
N THR A 572 8.77 -33.91 18.09
CA THR A 572 10.22 -33.78 17.84
C THR A 572 10.76 -32.54 18.54
N ASN A 573 11.46 -32.72 19.67
CA ASN A 573 12.08 -31.65 20.43
C ASN A 573 13.30 -31.15 19.64
N ILE A 574 13.05 -30.33 18.60
CA ILE A 574 14.11 -29.56 17.96
C ILE A 574 14.66 -28.66 19.06
N SER A 575 15.92 -28.84 19.47
CA SER A 575 16.51 -28.00 20.52
C SER A 575 17.00 -26.67 19.91
N LEU A 576 17.06 -25.62 20.73
CA LEU A 576 17.69 -24.35 20.33
C LEU A 576 19.16 -24.58 19.93
N THR A 577 19.85 -25.49 20.63
CA THR A 577 21.23 -25.91 20.34
C THR A 577 21.40 -26.48 18.94
N ASP A 578 20.40 -27.23 18.45
CA ASP A 578 20.43 -27.81 17.11
C ASP A 578 20.27 -26.72 16.05
N LEU A 579 19.44 -25.72 16.33
CA LEU A 579 19.19 -24.58 15.45
C LEU A 579 20.37 -23.60 15.38
N THR A 580 21.20 -23.54 16.42
CA THR A 580 22.36 -22.63 16.51
C THR A 580 23.68 -23.27 16.14
N SER A 581 23.76 -24.61 16.06
CA SER A 581 25.01 -25.31 15.75
C SER A 581 25.65 -24.82 14.43
N PRO A 582 26.99 -24.69 14.36
CA PRO A 582 27.68 -24.13 13.21
C PRO A 582 27.57 -25.05 11.99
N LEU A 583 27.32 -24.47 10.82
CA LEU A 583 27.29 -25.17 9.54
C LEU A 583 27.94 -24.32 8.44
N PRO A 584 28.48 -24.92 7.37
CA PRO A 584 28.88 -24.18 6.18
C PRO A 584 27.73 -23.34 5.63
N ASN A 585 28.01 -22.09 5.24
CA ASN A 585 27.02 -21.13 4.75
C ASN A 585 25.86 -20.81 5.73
N PHE A 586 26.02 -21.13 7.01
CA PHE A 586 25.13 -20.74 8.09
C PHE A 586 25.92 -19.93 9.13
N SER A 587 25.45 -18.75 9.49
CA SER A 587 26.08 -17.93 10.54
C SER A 587 25.05 -17.27 11.42
N ILE A 588 25.36 -17.21 12.72
CA ILE A 588 24.63 -16.42 13.70
C ILE A 588 25.62 -15.43 14.30
N GLU A 589 25.29 -14.15 14.22
CA GLU A 589 26.09 -13.07 14.78
C GLU A 589 25.27 -12.30 15.82
N TYR A 590 25.88 -12.09 16.99
CA TYR A 590 25.26 -11.39 18.11
C TYR A 590 25.74 -9.94 18.11
N LEU A 591 24.83 -9.01 17.79
CA LEU A 591 25.06 -7.58 17.73
C LEU A 591 24.37 -6.95 18.93
N THR A 592 25.04 -6.87 20.07
CA THR A 592 24.43 -6.53 21.37
C THR A 592 23.67 -5.19 21.39
N ASP A 593 24.12 -4.19 20.65
CA ASP A 593 23.63 -2.80 20.74
C ASP A 593 23.41 -2.08 19.40
N HIS A 594 23.70 -2.72 18.27
CA HIS A 594 23.61 -2.08 16.95
C HIS A 594 22.95 -2.96 15.89
N HIS A 595 22.51 -2.33 14.81
CA HIS A 595 21.96 -3.03 13.64
C HIS A 595 23.08 -3.47 12.69
N PRO A 596 22.92 -4.59 11.97
CA PRO A 596 23.93 -5.04 11.03
C PRO A 596 24.10 -3.99 9.92
N ASN A 597 25.35 -3.69 9.59
CA ASN A 597 25.64 -2.82 8.46
C ASN A 597 25.45 -3.59 7.14
N LEU A 598 24.25 -3.50 6.57
CA LEU A 598 23.91 -4.15 5.31
C LEU A 598 24.70 -3.57 4.11
N ASN A 599 25.30 -2.39 4.25
CA ASN A 599 26.05 -1.69 3.21
C ASN A 599 27.32 -1.03 3.78
N HIS A 600 28.32 -1.86 4.07
CA HIS A 600 29.60 -1.36 4.57
C HIS A 600 30.42 -0.65 3.47
N PRO A 601 31.00 0.54 3.72
CA PRO A 601 31.74 1.33 2.73
C PRO A 601 33.00 0.68 2.15
N ASP A 602 33.64 -0.21 2.91
CA ASP A 602 34.86 -0.94 2.52
C ASP A 602 34.59 -2.15 1.58
N GLY A 603 33.33 -2.40 1.22
CA GLY A 603 32.95 -3.56 0.39
C GLY A 603 32.73 -4.86 1.16
N THR A 604 32.74 -4.86 2.49
CA THR A 604 32.46 -6.04 3.32
C THR A 604 30.99 -6.21 3.67
N GLY A 605 30.11 -5.28 3.27
CA GLY A 605 28.68 -5.34 3.58
C GLY A 605 28.00 -6.59 3.02
N ALA A 606 26.95 -7.05 3.70
CA ALA A 606 26.25 -8.29 3.34
C ALA A 606 25.74 -8.32 1.88
N ILE A 607 25.31 -7.17 1.33
CA ILE A 607 24.88 -7.07 -0.07
C ILE A 607 26.04 -7.28 -1.04
N GLU A 608 27.24 -6.77 -0.74
CA GLU A 608 28.40 -6.93 -1.63
C GLU A 608 28.90 -8.37 -1.61
N GLN A 609 28.94 -8.99 -0.42
CA GLN A 609 29.27 -10.41 -0.28
C GLN A 609 28.27 -11.28 -1.06
N TRP A 610 26.97 -10.99 -0.98
CA TRP A 610 25.95 -11.66 -1.76
C TRP A 610 26.16 -11.50 -3.27
N LEU A 611 26.38 -10.26 -3.74
CA LEU A 611 26.64 -9.97 -5.16
C LEU A 611 27.88 -10.70 -5.68
N ALA A 612 28.93 -10.79 -4.85
CA ALA A 612 30.14 -11.53 -5.19
C ALA A 612 29.86 -13.04 -5.39
N ARG A 613 29.05 -13.65 -4.51
CA ARG A 613 28.62 -15.05 -4.65
C ARG A 613 27.72 -15.26 -5.87
N GLY A 614 26.71 -14.41 -6.04
CA GLY A 614 25.81 -14.46 -7.20
C GLY A 614 26.54 -14.30 -8.54
N ALA A 615 27.63 -13.53 -8.57
CA ALA A 615 28.42 -13.35 -9.78
C ALA A 615 29.06 -14.64 -10.32
N MET A 616 29.33 -15.62 -9.46
CA MET A 616 29.82 -16.95 -9.87
C MET A 616 28.75 -17.77 -10.60
N ARG A 617 27.47 -17.52 -10.30
CA ARG A 617 26.31 -18.18 -10.93
C ARG A 617 25.79 -17.42 -12.16
N GLY A 618 26.09 -16.12 -12.26
CA GLY A 618 25.53 -15.24 -13.29
C GLY A 618 24.05 -14.93 -13.04
N GLY A 619 23.33 -14.49 -14.07
CA GLY A 619 21.89 -14.23 -13.96
C GLY A 619 21.50 -12.85 -13.42
N THR A 620 20.22 -12.69 -13.08
CA THR A 620 19.66 -11.43 -12.58
C THR A 620 19.66 -11.36 -11.05
N ASN A 621 19.90 -10.18 -10.49
CA ASN A 621 20.00 -9.98 -9.04
C ASN A 621 18.73 -9.30 -8.49
N HIS A 622 18.09 -9.93 -7.49
CA HIS A 622 16.88 -9.42 -6.87
C HIS A 622 16.95 -9.44 -5.35
N VAL A 623 16.67 -8.29 -4.71
CA VAL A 623 16.56 -8.16 -3.27
C VAL A 623 15.09 -7.99 -2.88
N PHE A 624 14.62 -8.83 -1.97
CA PHE A 624 13.28 -8.78 -1.38
C PHE A 624 13.41 -8.51 0.10
N ALA A 625 12.68 -7.54 0.64
CA ALA A 625 12.82 -7.22 2.05
C ALA A 625 11.52 -6.83 2.74
N SER A 626 11.43 -7.14 4.03
CA SER A 626 10.31 -6.77 4.91
C SER A 626 10.83 -6.57 6.34
N GLY A 627 10.45 -5.47 6.98
CA GLY A 627 10.91 -5.16 8.33
C GLY A 627 10.58 -3.74 8.78
N PRO A 628 11.27 -3.22 9.82
CA PRO A 628 11.13 -1.83 10.26
C PRO A 628 11.45 -0.83 9.15
N SER A 629 10.79 0.34 9.15
CA SER A 629 10.96 1.35 8.09
C SER A 629 12.39 1.88 7.95
N GLY A 630 13.14 1.98 9.05
CA GLY A 630 14.56 2.34 9.04
C GLY A 630 15.40 1.38 8.18
N MET A 631 15.17 0.08 8.31
CA MET A 631 15.82 -0.94 7.48
C MET A 631 15.47 -0.77 6.00
N GLY A 632 14.20 -0.47 5.69
CA GLY A 632 13.77 -0.20 4.32
C GLY A 632 14.46 1.02 3.70
N ARG A 633 14.66 2.08 4.48
CA ARG A 633 15.42 3.27 4.05
C ARG A 633 16.87 2.89 3.71
N ASP A 634 17.54 2.18 4.60
CA ASP A 634 18.96 1.86 4.46
C ASP A 634 19.19 0.92 3.27
N LEU A 635 18.29 -0.06 3.07
CA LEU A 635 18.29 -0.93 1.88
C LEU A 635 18.06 -0.17 0.57
N ARG A 636 17.13 0.80 0.53
CA ARG A 636 16.90 1.62 -0.67
C ARG A 636 18.16 2.38 -1.07
N VAL A 637 18.84 2.98 -0.09
CA VAL A 637 20.09 3.73 -0.33
C VAL A 637 21.19 2.79 -0.81
N ALA A 638 21.37 1.66 -0.13
CA ALA A 638 22.37 0.66 -0.50
C ALA A 638 22.18 0.16 -1.93
N ILE A 639 20.97 -0.28 -2.27
CA ILE A 639 20.67 -0.84 -3.59
C ILE A 639 20.72 0.23 -4.68
N ALA A 640 20.27 1.45 -4.39
CA ALA A 640 20.42 2.56 -5.32
C ALA A 640 21.91 2.82 -5.65
N GLY A 641 22.79 2.77 -4.65
CA GLY A 641 24.24 2.92 -4.82
C GLY A 641 24.89 1.82 -5.66
N ARG A 642 24.31 0.62 -5.71
CA ARG A 642 24.80 -0.49 -6.56
C ARG A 642 24.29 -0.43 -7.99
N ASN A 643 23.23 0.33 -8.27
CA ASN A 643 22.68 0.40 -9.62
C ASN A 643 23.43 1.43 -10.49
N ASP A 644 23.87 1.03 -11.68
CA ASP A 644 24.54 1.94 -12.64
C ASP A 644 24.14 1.60 -14.08
N GLY A 645 23.36 2.48 -14.71
CA GLY A 645 22.86 2.25 -16.06
C GLY A 645 23.96 2.14 -17.13
N ALA A 646 25.06 2.87 -17.02
CA ALA A 646 26.15 2.81 -17.99
C ALA A 646 26.89 1.48 -17.90
N ARG A 647 27.13 0.98 -16.67
CA ARG A 647 27.71 -0.36 -16.45
C ARG A 647 26.78 -1.47 -16.92
N VAL A 648 25.49 -1.37 -16.59
CA VAL A 648 24.47 -2.32 -17.06
C VAL A 648 24.37 -2.34 -18.57
N PHE A 649 24.41 -1.17 -19.22
CA PHE A 649 24.45 -1.09 -20.67
C PHE A 649 25.68 -1.82 -21.20
N ARG A 650 26.87 -1.71 -20.58
CA ARG A 650 28.08 -2.47 -20.94
C ARG A 650 28.05 -3.97 -20.63
N GLY A 651 26.96 -4.47 -20.03
CA GLY A 651 26.77 -5.90 -19.75
C GLY A 651 27.18 -6.34 -18.35
N ASP A 652 27.45 -5.41 -17.44
CA ASP A 652 27.73 -5.74 -16.04
C ASP A 652 26.44 -5.92 -15.23
N GLY A 653 26.05 -7.18 -15.05
CA GLY A 653 24.86 -7.56 -14.28
C GLY A 653 24.94 -7.27 -12.78
N ARG A 654 26.13 -7.10 -12.20
CA ARG A 654 26.27 -6.74 -10.77
C ARG A 654 25.70 -5.36 -10.47
N SER A 655 25.71 -4.49 -11.49
CA SER A 655 25.17 -3.14 -11.42
C SER A 655 23.66 -3.05 -11.73
N ASP A 656 22.98 -4.18 -11.89
CA ASP A 656 21.53 -4.27 -12.11
C ASP A 656 20.87 -5.06 -10.97
N VAL A 657 20.51 -4.35 -9.90
CA VAL A 657 19.91 -4.96 -8.70
C VAL A 657 18.45 -4.53 -8.58
N GLY A 658 17.55 -5.48 -8.77
CA GLY A 658 16.12 -5.31 -8.51
C GLY A 658 15.84 -5.22 -7.01
N PHE A 659 14.82 -4.45 -6.64
CA PHE A 659 14.41 -4.32 -5.24
C PHE A 659 12.91 -4.32 -5.08
N TYR A 660 12.43 -5.08 -4.10
CA TYR A 660 11.06 -5.06 -3.64
C TYR A 660 11.03 -4.91 -2.12
N TRP A 661 10.37 -3.85 -1.65
CA TRP A 661 10.13 -3.60 -0.23
C TRP A 661 8.67 -3.85 0.11
N ASP A 662 8.44 -4.76 1.04
CA ASP A 662 7.12 -5.05 1.57
C ASP A 662 6.74 -4.11 2.72
N ASP A 663 5.92 -3.11 2.43
CA ASP A 663 5.53 -2.05 3.37
C ASP A 663 4.16 -2.27 4.04
N ARG A 664 3.69 -3.52 4.13
CA ARG A 664 2.33 -3.84 4.61
C ARG A 664 2.07 -3.49 6.08
N PHE A 665 3.13 -3.19 6.86
CA PHE A 665 3.07 -2.98 8.31
C PHE A 665 3.51 -1.58 8.79
N SER A 666 3.70 -0.60 7.89
CA SER A 666 4.17 0.75 8.23
C SER A 666 3.08 1.77 8.50
#